data_AF-A0A6N9IWA1-F1
#
_entry.id   AF-A0A6N9IWA1-F1
#
_cell.length_a   1.000
_cell.length_b   1.000
_cell.length_c   1.000
_cell.angle_alpha   90.00
_cell.angle_beta   90.00
_cell.angle_gamma   90.00
#
_symmetry.space_group_name_H-M   'P 1'
#
loop_
_entity.id
_entity.type
_entity.pdbx_description
1 polymer ?
#
loop_
_entity_poly.entity_id
_entity_poly.type
_entity_poly.pdbx_seq_one_letter_code
_entity_poly.pdbx_strand_id
1 'polypeptide(L)'
;MSLKHPRHILIIGGGVFQVPAIKTAKSMGLKVVVTDYNPEAEGMLLADYPIEVSTRNINLTVNTAKQFHRACPLDGVLTVGTDASQTVAAVADALNLPGIPFEVAERATDKIKMRQVLKEKGVSVPDFRPIWTLEDCREAIKEMPLPLVIKPCDNMGARGVRKVERLDDLIPAFREAKEASISGKLILEEFMEGPELSLDALVFEDNIHITGVADRIIERDPYFVEVGHTLPSILPAEQQTQAVDVFKQAISALGIDIGAAKGDIKITPEGPKIVEIAARLSGGWMSAYTYPLATGVNLYKAAIQIALGEKPSDLTPKTSLFSAERSLLPPAGKILSIRGVEEARKIKGVKEIILMKEAGDMSEEPRSNMGKVGYVITVGKTREEAISINELARETLKIEIGAPNDLTWDIIRNNARKKFYIACKACTVCDGLECAGKVPGIGGIGTGSAFTENLTALARYQVNLRTIHEVKAPDTSVELFGHKLALPVLAAPITGMETNLAGGMDEREYADAILDGCLESGTIGMVGDGASPKKYLIGLEAIKKRGGLGIPVFKPREYNLDIIMRFKAAEDAGAVAVGVDIDAASFKTMAQKGQAVGPKTVSELRELKSHLKVPFILKGIMNVESALAAIEAGADAIVVSNHGGRVMDHMPGTAEVLPEIANAVGGRIKVLVDGGIREGIDILKMLALGADVVMIGRPVCIAAFGAGQEGVSYYLREKLNELKKAMILTGCGSIDQIDPSIIFRKKGDR
;
A
#
# COMPACT_ATOMS: atom_id res chain seq x y z
N MET A 1 -34.31 -13.55 29.56
CA MET A 1 -33.56 -13.72 28.30
C MET A 1 -32.08 -13.69 28.64
N SER A 2 -31.38 -14.81 28.47
CA SER A 2 -29.91 -14.85 28.62
C SER A 2 -29.29 -13.87 27.63
N LEU A 3 -28.53 -12.88 28.13
CA LEU A 3 -27.71 -12.01 27.31
C LEU A 3 -26.70 -12.89 26.56
N LYS A 4 -26.96 -13.21 25.29
CA LYS A 4 -26.00 -13.94 24.45
C LYS A 4 -24.72 -13.12 24.40
N HIS A 5 -23.65 -13.63 25.00
CA HIS A 5 -22.33 -13.04 24.85
C HIS A 5 -21.97 -12.98 23.35
N PRO A 6 -21.21 -11.97 22.90
CA PRO A 6 -20.62 -12.00 21.58
C PRO A 6 -19.70 -13.22 21.48
N ARG A 7 -19.79 -13.97 20.37
CA ARG A 7 -18.93 -15.12 20.14
C ARG A 7 -17.60 -14.68 19.56
N HIS A 8 -16.52 -15.32 20.00
CA HIS A 8 -15.16 -14.98 19.58
C HIS A 8 -14.51 -16.15 18.84
N ILE A 9 -13.79 -15.84 17.76
CA ILE A 9 -13.01 -16.82 17.02
C ILE A 9 -11.58 -16.35 16.87
N LEU A 10 -10.64 -17.26 17.11
CA LEU A 10 -9.22 -17.02 16.88
C LEU A 10 -8.81 -17.50 15.48
N ILE A 11 -8.27 -16.59 14.67
CA ILE A 11 -7.67 -16.90 13.38
C ILE A 11 -6.15 -16.74 13.51
N ILE A 12 -5.42 -17.85 13.33
CA ILE A 12 -3.95 -17.85 13.38
C ILE A 12 -3.41 -17.49 11.99
N GLY A 13 -2.73 -16.33 11.91
CA GLY A 13 -2.26 -15.70 10.68
C GLY A 13 -3.10 -14.48 10.29
N GLY A 14 -2.43 -13.36 10.03
CA GLY A 14 -3.02 -12.09 9.61
C GLY A 14 -2.59 -11.66 8.20
N GLY A 15 -1.92 -12.53 7.45
CA GLY A 15 -1.53 -12.27 6.06
C GLY A 15 -2.73 -12.18 5.11
N VAL A 16 -2.44 -11.82 3.86
CA VAL A 16 -3.46 -11.60 2.82
C VAL A 16 -4.37 -12.82 2.58
N PHE A 17 -3.83 -14.04 2.76
CA PHE A 17 -4.59 -15.28 2.55
C PHE A 17 -5.64 -15.52 3.65
N GLN A 18 -5.49 -14.92 4.83
CA GLN A 18 -6.44 -15.06 5.94
C GLN A 18 -7.52 -13.97 5.92
N VAL A 19 -7.30 -12.87 5.20
CA VAL A 19 -8.23 -11.74 5.09
C VAL A 19 -9.66 -12.17 4.71
N PRO A 20 -9.90 -13.04 3.71
CA PRO A 20 -11.27 -13.41 3.37
C PRO A 20 -11.95 -14.25 4.46
N ALA A 21 -11.20 -15.06 5.22
CA ALA A 21 -11.74 -15.80 6.37
C ALA A 21 -12.09 -14.84 7.53
N ILE A 22 -11.24 -13.85 7.81
CA ILE A 22 -11.50 -12.79 8.79
C ILE A 22 -12.77 -12.01 8.42
N LYS A 23 -12.89 -11.55 7.17
CA LYS A 23 -14.08 -10.84 6.67
C LYS A 23 -15.34 -11.72 6.77
N THR A 24 -15.21 -13.01 6.46
CA THR A 24 -16.33 -13.98 6.57
C THR A 24 -16.77 -14.13 8.03
N ALA A 25 -15.85 -14.32 8.98
CA ALA A 25 -16.15 -14.40 10.40
C ALA A 25 -16.88 -13.16 10.93
N LYS A 26 -16.42 -11.95 10.57
CA LYS A 26 -17.10 -10.70 10.94
C LYS A 26 -18.50 -10.60 10.34
N SER A 27 -18.67 -11.02 9.08
CA SER A 27 -20.00 -11.05 8.43
C SER A 27 -20.99 -12.02 9.10
N MET A 28 -20.48 -13.04 9.79
CA MET A 28 -21.26 -13.97 10.62
C MET A 28 -21.60 -13.40 12.00
N GLY A 29 -21.18 -12.18 12.31
CA GLY A 29 -21.40 -11.52 13.61
C GLY A 29 -20.42 -11.94 14.70
N LEU A 30 -19.32 -12.62 14.35
CA LEU A 30 -18.27 -13.01 15.29
C LEU A 30 -17.33 -11.85 15.58
N LYS A 31 -16.76 -11.85 16.80
CA LYS A 31 -15.61 -11.04 17.15
C LYS A 31 -14.33 -11.81 16.82
N VAL A 32 -13.45 -11.18 16.04
CA VAL A 32 -12.29 -11.87 15.49
C VAL A 32 -11.01 -11.47 16.22
N VAL A 33 -10.37 -12.48 16.80
CA VAL A 33 -9.02 -12.40 17.36
C VAL A 33 -8.06 -12.88 16.28
N VAL A 34 -6.98 -12.15 16.04
CA VAL A 34 -5.97 -12.54 15.05
C VAL A 34 -4.60 -12.56 15.70
N THR A 35 -3.81 -13.60 15.42
CA THR A 35 -2.39 -13.65 15.76
C THR A 35 -1.53 -13.57 14.51
N ASP A 36 -0.58 -12.63 14.48
CA ASP A 36 0.48 -12.56 13.48
C ASP A 36 1.74 -11.94 14.09
N TYR A 37 2.92 -12.23 13.54
CA TYR A 37 4.16 -11.58 13.99
C TYR A 37 4.30 -10.17 13.43
N ASN A 38 3.63 -9.88 12.30
CA ASN A 38 3.64 -8.56 11.69
C ASN A 38 2.40 -7.76 12.14
N PRO A 39 2.54 -6.74 13.00
CA PRO A 39 1.40 -5.94 13.45
C PRO A 39 0.73 -5.14 12.33
N GLU A 40 1.41 -4.93 11.20
CA GLU A 40 0.89 -4.21 10.03
C GLU A 40 0.22 -5.14 9.00
N ALA A 41 0.16 -6.45 9.25
CA ALA A 41 -0.51 -7.38 8.35
C ALA A 41 -1.99 -7.01 8.18
N GLU A 42 -2.55 -7.13 6.97
CA GLU A 42 -3.91 -6.67 6.67
C GLU A 42 -4.97 -7.28 7.60
N GLY A 43 -4.81 -8.57 7.93
CA GLY A 43 -5.67 -9.27 8.89
C GLY A 43 -5.57 -8.72 10.32
N MET A 44 -4.41 -8.23 10.75
CA MET A 44 -4.22 -7.58 12.06
C MET A 44 -4.98 -6.26 12.13
N LEU A 45 -4.94 -5.46 11.06
CA LEU A 45 -5.68 -4.20 10.96
C LEU A 45 -7.20 -4.40 10.92
N LEU A 46 -7.66 -5.58 10.45
CA LEU A 46 -9.08 -5.95 10.38
C LEU A 46 -9.60 -6.63 11.65
N ALA A 47 -8.72 -7.10 12.54
CA ALA A 47 -9.10 -7.82 13.74
C ALA A 47 -9.91 -6.93 14.71
N ASP A 48 -10.83 -7.52 15.48
CA ASP A 48 -11.37 -6.84 16.66
C ASP A 48 -10.32 -6.83 17.80
N TYR A 49 -9.50 -7.89 17.86
CA TYR A 49 -8.44 -8.06 18.85
C TYR A 49 -7.16 -8.58 18.17
N PRO A 50 -6.26 -7.70 17.71
CA PRO A 50 -4.96 -8.10 17.17
C PRO A 50 -3.99 -8.47 18.30
N ILE A 51 -3.24 -9.55 18.11
CA ILE A 51 -2.25 -10.04 19.07
C ILE A 51 -0.94 -10.37 18.34
N GLU A 52 0.14 -9.67 18.69
CA GLU A 52 1.44 -9.85 18.03
C GLU A 52 2.15 -11.13 18.50
N VAL A 53 1.91 -12.23 17.78
CA VAL A 53 2.52 -13.54 18.02
C VAL A 53 2.70 -14.27 16.69
N SER A 54 3.91 -14.78 16.44
CA SER A 54 4.17 -15.62 15.28
C SER A 54 3.29 -16.86 15.24
N THR A 55 2.75 -17.18 14.06
CA THR A 55 1.98 -18.41 13.80
C THR A 55 2.76 -19.69 14.12
N ARG A 56 4.09 -19.60 14.25
CA ARG A 56 5.01 -20.71 14.55
C ARG A 56 5.36 -20.84 16.03
N ASN A 57 5.08 -19.84 16.87
CA ASN A 57 5.41 -19.89 18.29
C ASN A 57 4.25 -20.50 19.09
N ILE A 58 4.11 -21.82 19.00
CA ILE A 58 3.00 -22.59 19.59
C ILE A 58 2.82 -22.27 21.08
N ASN A 59 3.91 -22.30 21.86
CA ASN A 59 3.84 -22.07 23.32
C ASN A 59 3.33 -20.67 23.66
N LEU A 60 3.84 -19.64 22.98
CA LEU A 60 3.39 -18.27 23.21
C LEU A 60 1.93 -18.10 22.76
N THR A 61 1.55 -18.62 21.59
CA THR A 61 0.16 -18.56 21.12
C THR A 61 -0.81 -19.23 22.09
N VAL A 62 -0.49 -20.41 22.61
CA VAL A 62 -1.32 -21.11 23.62
C VAL A 62 -1.44 -20.29 24.90
N ASN A 63 -0.34 -19.76 25.42
CA ASN A 63 -0.36 -18.95 26.64
C ASN A 63 -1.19 -17.68 26.47
N THR A 64 -1.03 -16.98 25.36
CA THR A 64 -1.80 -15.77 25.06
C THR A 64 -3.27 -16.08 24.82
N ALA A 65 -3.59 -17.17 24.11
CA ALA A 65 -4.96 -17.62 23.92
C ALA A 65 -5.63 -17.98 25.27
N LYS A 66 -4.93 -18.66 26.19
CA LYS A 66 -5.42 -18.91 27.57
C LYS A 66 -5.69 -17.62 28.33
N GLN A 67 -4.77 -16.66 28.26
CA GLN A 67 -4.94 -15.38 28.93
C GLN A 67 -6.15 -14.61 28.38
N PHE A 68 -6.28 -14.55 27.05
CA PHE A 68 -7.42 -13.92 26.38
C PHE A 68 -8.74 -14.62 26.74
N HIS A 69 -8.79 -15.95 26.65
CA HIS A 69 -9.97 -16.76 26.91
C HIS A 69 -10.55 -16.54 28.32
N ARG A 70 -9.70 -16.27 29.33
CA ARG A 70 -10.16 -15.94 30.69
C ARG A 70 -10.97 -14.65 30.79
N ALA A 71 -10.69 -13.68 29.92
CA ALA A 71 -11.39 -12.40 29.88
C ALA A 71 -12.51 -12.37 28.83
N CYS A 72 -12.27 -12.97 27.68
CA CYS A 72 -13.17 -13.04 26.53
C CYS A 72 -13.12 -14.48 25.98
N PRO A 73 -14.08 -15.35 26.32
CA PRO A 73 -14.08 -16.74 25.90
C PRO A 73 -14.00 -16.87 24.37
N LEU A 74 -13.05 -17.68 23.91
CA LEU A 74 -12.94 -18.14 22.52
C LEU A 74 -13.87 -19.34 22.33
N ASP A 75 -14.67 -19.31 21.26
CA ASP A 75 -15.60 -20.39 20.88
C ASP A 75 -15.02 -21.32 19.80
N GLY A 76 -13.94 -20.90 19.13
CA GLY A 76 -13.29 -21.68 18.08
C GLY A 76 -11.94 -21.11 17.67
N VAL A 77 -11.15 -21.94 17.00
CA VAL A 77 -9.84 -21.58 16.46
C VAL A 77 -9.66 -22.21 15.08
N LEU A 78 -9.13 -21.45 14.11
CA LEU A 78 -8.77 -21.98 12.80
C LEU A 78 -7.58 -21.26 12.17
N THR A 79 -7.12 -21.82 11.06
CA THR A 79 -6.23 -21.16 10.12
C THR A 79 -6.60 -21.54 8.68
N VAL A 80 -6.24 -20.71 7.71
CA VAL A 80 -6.44 -20.96 6.27
C VAL A 80 -5.19 -20.51 5.53
N GLY A 81 -4.76 -21.20 4.47
CA GLY A 81 -3.68 -20.74 3.59
C GLY A 81 -2.32 -20.49 4.26
N THR A 82 -2.08 -21.00 5.47
CA THR A 82 -0.78 -20.97 6.16
C THR A 82 -0.62 -22.25 6.99
N ASP A 83 0.57 -22.84 7.00
CA ASP A 83 0.88 -24.04 7.79
C ASP A 83 1.06 -23.68 9.27
N ALA A 84 -0.08 -23.47 9.93
CA ALA A 84 -0.19 -23.26 11.37
C ALA A 84 -1.11 -24.30 12.03
N SER A 85 -1.36 -25.43 11.36
CA SER A 85 -2.27 -26.48 11.85
C SER A 85 -1.85 -27.02 13.22
N GLN A 86 -0.55 -27.17 13.49
CA GLN A 86 -0.04 -27.57 14.80
C GLN A 86 -0.38 -26.53 15.89
N THR A 87 -0.25 -25.24 15.58
CA THR A 87 -0.61 -24.15 16.50
C THR A 87 -2.12 -24.12 16.76
N VAL A 88 -2.94 -24.31 15.72
CA VAL A 88 -4.40 -24.43 15.84
C VAL A 88 -4.76 -25.60 16.76
N ALA A 89 -4.21 -26.79 16.50
CA ALA A 89 -4.48 -27.99 17.29
C ALA A 89 -4.05 -27.81 18.76
N ALA A 90 -2.88 -27.22 19.01
CA ALA A 90 -2.41 -26.95 20.37
C ALA A 90 -3.31 -25.97 21.13
N VAL A 91 -3.82 -24.92 20.46
CA VAL A 91 -4.76 -23.98 21.08
C VAL A 91 -6.12 -24.65 21.32
N ALA A 92 -6.61 -25.42 20.35
CA ALA A 92 -7.87 -26.13 20.46
C ALA A 92 -7.88 -27.08 21.66
N ASP A 93 -6.86 -27.95 21.77
CA ASP A 93 -6.68 -28.87 22.89
C ASP A 93 -6.58 -28.12 24.22
N ALA A 94 -5.74 -27.09 24.28
CA ALA A 94 -5.48 -26.35 25.51
C ALA A 94 -6.68 -25.54 26.05
N LEU A 95 -7.67 -25.28 25.19
CA LEU A 95 -8.91 -24.57 25.52
C LEU A 95 -10.15 -25.47 25.43
N ASN A 96 -9.98 -26.77 25.16
CA ASN A 96 -11.06 -27.73 24.93
C ASN A 96 -12.06 -27.26 23.85
N LEU A 97 -11.54 -26.76 22.73
CA LEU A 97 -12.29 -26.34 21.55
C LEU A 97 -12.28 -27.44 20.47
N PRO A 98 -13.25 -27.43 19.53
CA PRO A 98 -13.28 -28.36 18.41
C PRO A 98 -12.01 -28.27 17.55
N GLY A 99 -11.41 -29.41 17.23
CA GLY A 99 -10.21 -29.48 16.40
C GLY A 99 -9.58 -30.87 16.42
N ILE A 100 -8.65 -31.10 15.49
CA ILE A 100 -7.86 -32.32 15.44
C ILE A 100 -6.81 -32.38 16.56
N PRO A 101 -6.41 -33.58 17.00
CA PRO A 101 -5.27 -33.76 17.90
C PRO A 101 -3.96 -33.18 17.33
N PHE A 102 -3.06 -32.75 18.22
CA PHE A 102 -1.75 -32.20 17.84
C PHE A 102 -0.93 -33.15 16.97
N GLU A 103 -0.94 -34.45 17.30
CA GLU A 103 -0.25 -35.49 16.53
C GLU A 103 -0.80 -35.67 15.11
N VAL A 104 -2.11 -35.47 14.90
CA VAL A 104 -2.72 -35.47 13.57
C VAL A 104 -2.22 -34.26 12.77
N ALA A 105 -2.21 -33.08 13.39
CA ALA A 105 -1.71 -31.86 12.76
C ALA A 105 -0.22 -31.97 12.41
N GLU A 106 0.57 -32.60 13.29
CA GLU A 106 1.98 -32.87 13.04
C GLU A 106 2.20 -33.81 11.87
N ARG A 107 1.48 -34.95 11.82
CA ARG A 107 1.56 -35.89 10.69
C ARG A 107 1.13 -35.28 9.36
N ALA A 108 0.20 -34.32 9.39
CA ALA A 108 -0.22 -33.57 8.20
C ALA A 108 0.74 -32.43 7.81
N THR A 109 1.69 -32.05 8.67
CA THR A 109 2.64 -30.95 8.39
C THR A 109 4.03 -31.49 8.02
N ASP A 110 4.52 -32.50 8.74
CA ASP A 110 5.81 -33.14 8.47
C ASP A 110 5.66 -34.16 7.33
N LYS A 111 6.23 -33.83 6.17
CA LYS A 111 6.16 -34.66 4.96
C LYS A 111 6.75 -36.05 5.14
N ILE A 112 7.73 -36.25 6.03
CA ILE A 112 8.30 -37.57 6.29
C ILE A 112 7.30 -38.42 7.06
N LYS A 113 6.74 -37.88 8.16
CA LYS A 113 5.72 -38.57 8.98
C LYS A 113 4.47 -38.88 8.15
N MET A 114 4.04 -37.93 7.33
CA MET A 114 2.94 -38.11 6.39
C MET A 114 3.16 -39.32 5.48
N ARG A 115 4.32 -39.36 4.81
CA ARG A 115 4.64 -40.43 3.86
C ARG A 115 4.73 -41.80 4.52
N GLN A 116 5.31 -41.88 5.72
CA GLN A 116 5.39 -43.11 6.50
C GLN A 116 4.00 -43.65 6.81
N VAL A 117 3.13 -42.82 7.38
CA VAL A 117 1.77 -43.24 7.78
C VAL A 117 0.91 -43.61 6.58
N LEU A 118 0.99 -42.84 5.48
CA LEU A 118 0.26 -43.16 4.26
C LEU A 118 0.73 -44.49 3.66
N LYS A 119 2.05 -44.74 3.59
CA LYS A 119 2.61 -46.00 3.08
C LYS A 119 2.22 -47.19 3.96
N GLU A 120 2.27 -47.05 5.28
CA GLU A 120 1.84 -48.08 6.25
C GLU A 120 0.34 -48.42 6.12
N LYS A 121 -0.48 -47.44 5.76
CA LYS A 121 -1.93 -47.61 5.54
C LYS A 121 -2.30 -48.01 4.10
N GLY A 122 -1.31 -48.25 3.24
CA GLY A 122 -1.51 -48.65 1.85
C GLY A 122 -2.04 -47.53 0.94
N VAL A 123 -1.91 -46.26 1.35
CA VAL A 123 -2.26 -45.11 0.52
C VAL A 123 -1.08 -44.80 -0.42
N SER A 124 -1.40 -44.63 -1.71
CA SER A 124 -0.40 -44.44 -2.76
C SER A 124 0.39 -43.13 -2.59
N VAL A 125 1.70 -43.23 -2.47
CA VAL A 125 2.67 -42.14 -2.30
C VAL A 125 3.90 -42.40 -3.16
N PRO A 126 4.68 -41.37 -3.52
CA PRO A 126 5.97 -41.57 -4.17
C PRO A 126 6.94 -42.34 -3.27
N ASP A 127 7.87 -43.08 -3.88
CA ASP A 127 9.02 -43.57 -3.12
C ASP A 127 9.84 -42.40 -2.57
N PHE A 128 10.32 -42.57 -1.33
CA PHE A 128 10.96 -41.49 -0.60
C PHE A 128 12.05 -41.98 0.35
N ARG A 129 12.96 -41.07 0.68
CA ARG A 129 13.98 -41.21 1.72
C ARG A 129 14.06 -39.94 2.57
N PRO A 130 14.04 -40.07 3.91
CA PRO A 130 14.38 -38.96 4.81
C PRO A 130 15.85 -38.59 4.65
N ILE A 131 16.15 -37.30 4.61
CA ILE A 131 17.49 -36.75 4.38
C ILE A 131 17.83 -35.74 5.48
N TRP A 132 19.01 -35.88 6.09
CA TRP A 132 19.57 -34.90 7.01
C TRP A 132 20.86 -34.27 6.50
N THR A 133 21.69 -35.07 5.84
CA THR A 133 23.01 -34.71 5.34
C THR A 133 23.11 -34.90 3.84
N LEU A 134 24.13 -34.30 3.23
CA LEU A 134 24.43 -34.52 1.82
C LEU A 134 24.85 -35.97 1.54
N GLU A 135 25.40 -36.67 2.53
CA GLU A 135 25.76 -38.09 2.38
C GLU A 135 24.51 -38.96 2.29
N ASP A 136 23.47 -38.67 3.09
CA ASP A 136 22.18 -39.35 2.99
C ASP A 136 21.60 -39.24 1.57
N CYS A 137 21.77 -38.08 0.93
CA CYS A 137 21.37 -37.90 -0.47
C CYS A 137 22.15 -38.79 -1.43
N ARG A 138 23.48 -38.90 -1.24
CA ARG A 138 24.34 -39.74 -2.09
C ARG A 138 23.98 -41.22 -1.95
N GLU A 139 23.69 -41.66 -0.74
CA GLU A 139 23.22 -43.03 -0.50
C GLU A 139 21.84 -43.27 -1.11
N ALA A 140 20.89 -42.34 -0.94
CA ALA A 140 19.55 -42.47 -1.49
C ALA A 140 19.55 -42.59 -3.04
N ILE A 141 20.40 -41.84 -3.74
CA ILE A 141 20.48 -41.87 -5.21
C ILE A 141 21.05 -43.20 -5.75
N LYS A 142 21.75 -44.00 -4.94
CA LYS A 142 22.18 -45.35 -5.36
C LYS A 142 21.00 -46.30 -5.53
N GLU A 143 19.91 -46.06 -4.80
CA GLU A 143 18.70 -46.90 -4.78
C GLU A 143 17.50 -46.25 -5.48
N MET A 144 17.52 -44.92 -5.68
CA MET A 144 16.43 -44.16 -6.29
C MET A 144 16.88 -43.56 -7.63
N PRO A 145 16.26 -43.93 -8.76
CA PRO A 145 16.64 -43.42 -10.07
C PRO A 145 16.28 -41.93 -10.22
N LEU A 146 17.15 -41.17 -10.88
CA LEU A 146 16.87 -39.80 -11.30
C LEU A 146 15.83 -39.78 -12.44
N PRO A 147 15.01 -38.73 -12.58
CA PRO A 147 14.99 -37.52 -11.74
C PRO A 147 14.32 -37.71 -10.38
N LEU A 148 14.77 -36.93 -9.39
CA LEU A 148 14.22 -36.89 -8.03
C LEU A 148 13.78 -35.48 -7.64
N VAL A 149 13.04 -35.35 -6.54
CA VAL A 149 12.65 -34.05 -5.96
C VAL A 149 13.15 -33.98 -4.53
N ILE A 150 13.92 -32.93 -4.21
CA ILE A 150 14.32 -32.62 -2.84
C ILE A 150 13.47 -31.47 -2.30
N LYS A 151 13.01 -31.60 -1.05
CA LYS A 151 12.18 -30.58 -0.38
C LYS A 151 12.37 -30.56 1.14
N PRO A 152 12.15 -29.41 1.80
CA PRO A 152 11.99 -29.34 3.24
C PRO A 152 10.84 -30.22 3.71
N CYS A 153 10.96 -30.88 4.86
CA CYS A 153 9.84 -31.67 5.39
C CYS A 153 8.72 -30.79 5.99
N ASP A 154 9.03 -29.54 6.35
CA ASP A 154 8.26 -28.70 7.28
C ASP A 154 8.01 -27.27 6.76
N ASN A 155 7.94 -27.11 5.43
CA ASN A 155 7.67 -25.83 4.80
C ASN A 155 6.61 -25.93 3.68
N MET A 156 6.10 -24.76 3.28
CA MET A 156 4.95 -24.54 2.39
C MET A 156 5.31 -23.70 1.16
N GLY A 157 4.43 -23.72 0.16
CA GLY A 157 4.47 -22.80 -0.97
C GLY A 157 5.62 -23.05 -1.95
N ALA A 158 6.05 -24.32 -2.07
CA ALA A 158 7.18 -24.76 -2.87
C ALA A 158 8.54 -24.13 -2.49
N ARG A 159 8.67 -23.54 -1.29
CA ARG A 159 9.94 -22.97 -0.82
C ARG A 159 10.99 -24.07 -0.63
N GLY A 160 12.12 -23.94 -1.32
CA GLY A 160 13.22 -24.91 -1.29
C GLY A 160 12.91 -26.25 -1.96
N VAL A 161 11.86 -26.33 -2.77
CA VAL A 161 11.50 -27.54 -3.52
C VAL A 161 12.16 -27.47 -4.90
N ARG A 162 12.97 -28.47 -5.23
CA ARG A 162 13.71 -28.48 -6.50
C ARG A 162 13.86 -29.87 -7.08
N LYS A 163 13.75 -29.96 -8.40
CA LYS A 163 14.02 -31.16 -9.20
C LYS A 163 15.54 -31.37 -9.30
N VAL A 164 15.98 -32.60 -9.06
CA VAL A 164 17.34 -33.08 -9.24
C VAL A 164 17.33 -33.95 -10.48
N GLU A 165 17.77 -33.38 -11.61
CA GLU A 165 17.80 -34.08 -12.90
C GLU A 165 19.09 -34.89 -13.05
N ARG A 166 20.21 -34.32 -12.58
CA ARG A 166 21.56 -34.88 -12.67
C ARG A 166 22.27 -34.74 -11.33
N LEU A 167 23.35 -35.51 -11.14
CA LEU A 167 24.14 -35.48 -9.90
C LEU A 167 24.66 -34.08 -9.54
N ASP A 168 24.99 -33.25 -10.53
CA ASP A 168 25.47 -31.88 -10.32
C ASP A 168 24.40 -30.95 -9.72
N ASP A 169 23.11 -31.28 -9.86
CA ASP A 169 22.01 -30.50 -9.28
C ASP A 169 21.86 -30.75 -7.77
N LEU A 170 22.45 -31.83 -7.24
CA LEU A 170 22.18 -32.30 -5.89
C LEU A 170 22.65 -31.33 -4.82
N ILE A 171 23.90 -30.86 -4.92
CA ILE A 171 24.48 -29.94 -3.92
C ILE A 171 23.71 -28.63 -3.83
N PRO A 172 23.44 -27.90 -4.94
CA PRO A 172 22.69 -26.66 -4.85
C PRO A 172 21.24 -26.90 -4.41
N ALA A 173 20.59 -27.98 -4.84
CA ALA A 173 19.23 -28.31 -4.42
C ALA A 173 19.16 -28.66 -2.92
N PHE A 174 20.13 -29.42 -2.39
CA PHE A 174 20.25 -29.71 -0.96
C PHE A 174 20.44 -28.44 -0.13
N ARG A 175 21.33 -27.53 -0.54
CA ARG A 175 21.56 -26.26 0.18
C ARG A 175 20.30 -25.42 0.23
N GLU A 176 19.64 -25.23 -0.90
CA GLU A 176 18.42 -24.42 -0.99
C GLU A 176 17.28 -25.02 -0.14
N ALA A 177 17.09 -26.34 -0.21
CA ALA A 177 16.12 -27.03 0.63
C ALA A 177 16.48 -26.94 2.13
N LYS A 178 17.76 -27.09 2.49
CA LYS A 178 18.23 -27.01 3.89
C LYS A 178 18.01 -25.62 4.48
N GLU A 179 18.33 -24.56 3.72
CA GLU A 179 18.10 -23.16 4.11
C GLU A 179 16.62 -22.84 4.28
N ALA A 180 15.76 -23.47 3.47
CA ALA A 180 14.32 -23.29 3.57
C ALA A 180 13.65 -24.13 4.68
N SER A 181 14.33 -25.13 5.25
CA SER A 181 13.76 -25.99 6.30
C SER A 181 13.91 -25.36 7.69
N ILE A 182 12.88 -25.53 8.52
CA ILE A 182 12.87 -25.00 9.89
C ILE A 182 13.65 -25.93 10.83
N SER A 183 13.39 -27.23 10.72
CA SER A 183 14.06 -28.29 11.48
C SER A 183 15.37 -28.75 10.86
N GLY A 184 15.64 -28.35 9.62
CA GLY A 184 16.73 -28.85 8.80
C GLY A 184 16.46 -30.25 8.21
N LYS A 185 15.28 -30.85 8.43
CA LYS A 185 14.90 -32.14 7.86
C LYS A 185 14.44 -31.99 6.43
N LEU A 186 14.98 -32.81 5.55
CA LEU A 186 14.63 -32.86 4.14
C LEU A 186 14.04 -34.22 3.78
N ILE A 187 13.39 -34.28 2.65
CA ILE A 187 12.91 -35.52 2.04
C ILE A 187 13.29 -35.50 0.55
N LEU A 188 13.81 -36.63 0.08
CA LEU A 188 14.09 -36.89 -1.32
C LEU A 188 13.04 -37.88 -1.84
N GLU A 189 12.36 -37.54 -2.92
CA GLU A 189 11.25 -38.33 -3.48
C GLU A 189 11.45 -38.63 -4.95
N GLU A 190 10.82 -39.70 -5.43
CA GLU A 190 10.67 -39.96 -6.86
C GLU A 190 10.01 -38.74 -7.53
N PHE A 191 10.49 -38.37 -8.71
CA PHE A 191 9.77 -37.40 -9.52
C PHE A 191 8.57 -38.07 -10.19
N MET A 192 7.37 -37.62 -9.84
CA MET A 192 6.14 -38.15 -10.41
C MET A 192 5.76 -37.36 -11.67
N GLU A 193 5.64 -38.06 -12.81
CA GLU A 193 5.13 -37.48 -14.05
C GLU A 193 3.60 -37.49 -14.11
N GLY A 194 3.02 -36.49 -14.80
CA GLY A 194 1.58 -36.39 -15.05
C GLY A 194 0.94 -35.09 -14.60
N PRO A 195 -0.37 -34.89 -14.86
CA PRO A 195 -1.10 -33.72 -14.42
C PRO A 195 -1.29 -33.74 -12.89
N GLU A 196 -1.34 -32.54 -12.29
CA GLU A 196 -1.49 -32.36 -10.85
C GLU A 196 -2.85 -31.71 -10.55
N LEU A 197 -3.53 -32.25 -9.54
CA LEU A 197 -4.84 -31.80 -9.09
C LEU A 197 -4.75 -31.21 -7.68
N SER A 198 -5.50 -30.13 -7.45
CA SER A 198 -5.77 -29.59 -6.11
C SER A 198 -7.17 -30.00 -5.68
N LEU A 199 -7.29 -30.53 -4.48
CA LEU A 199 -8.55 -30.87 -3.84
C LEU A 199 -8.60 -30.22 -2.46
N ASP A 200 -9.77 -29.74 -2.07
CA ASP A 200 -10.06 -29.34 -0.69
C ASP A 200 -11.17 -30.26 -0.15
N ALA A 201 -11.24 -30.42 1.16
CA ALA A 201 -12.29 -31.15 1.85
C ALA A 201 -12.64 -30.49 3.18
N LEU A 202 -13.90 -30.62 3.58
CA LEU A 202 -14.37 -30.34 4.93
C LEU A 202 -14.76 -31.66 5.60
N VAL A 203 -14.36 -31.82 6.85
CA VAL A 203 -14.63 -33.04 7.64
C VAL A 203 -15.45 -32.66 8.87
N PHE A 204 -16.59 -33.32 9.05
CA PHE A 204 -17.47 -33.11 10.20
C PHE A 204 -18.22 -34.41 10.51
N GLU A 205 -18.19 -34.87 11.76
CA GLU A 205 -18.81 -36.13 12.20
C GLU A 205 -18.41 -37.32 11.28
N ASP A 206 -17.11 -37.48 11.03
CA ASP A 206 -16.51 -38.50 10.14
C ASP A 206 -16.95 -38.44 8.66
N ASN A 207 -17.74 -37.44 8.27
CA ASN A 207 -18.14 -37.23 6.87
C ASN A 207 -17.12 -36.36 6.15
N ILE A 208 -16.44 -36.92 5.15
CA ILE A 208 -15.49 -36.20 4.30
C ILE A 208 -16.21 -35.66 3.05
N HIS A 209 -16.49 -34.36 3.04
CA HIS A 209 -17.09 -33.66 1.90
C HIS A 209 -16.00 -33.02 1.03
N ILE A 210 -15.87 -33.47 -0.21
CA ILE A 210 -14.89 -32.92 -1.16
C ILE A 210 -15.42 -31.63 -1.78
N THR A 211 -14.58 -30.60 -1.79
CA THR A 211 -14.91 -29.27 -2.30
C THR A 211 -14.14 -29.00 -3.58
N GLY A 212 -14.58 -29.68 -4.65
CA GLY A 212 -14.12 -29.50 -6.02
C GLY A 212 -12.73 -30.08 -6.33
N VAL A 213 -12.49 -30.33 -7.62
CA VAL A 213 -11.23 -30.83 -8.16
C VAL A 213 -10.73 -29.80 -9.17
N ALA A 214 -9.55 -29.23 -8.94
CA ALA A 214 -8.96 -28.20 -9.81
C ALA A 214 -7.69 -28.71 -10.49
N ASP A 215 -7.49 -28.35 -11.75
CA ASP A 215 -6.21 -28.56 -12.44
C ASP A 215 -5.20 -27.53 -11.95
N ARG A 216 -4.06 -27.97 -11.40
CA ARG A 216 -2.94 -27.11 -11.01
C ARG A 216 -2.02 -26.92 -12.20
N ILE A 217 -1.58 -25.69 -12.44
CA ILE A 217 -0.64 -25.34 -13.51
C ILE A 217 0.70 -25.05 -12.86
N ILE A 218 1.60 -26.04 -12.92
CA ILE A 218 2.95 -25.96 -12.35
C ILE A 218 3.95 -25.68 -13.47
N GLU A 219 4.75 -24.62 -13.32
CA GLU A 219 5.79 -24.21 -14.26
C GLU A 219 7.11 -23.90 -13.53
N ARG A 220 8.12 -23.44 -14.29
CA ARG A 220 9.44 -22.95 -13.82
C ARG A 220 10.42 -24.04 -13.38
N ASP A 221 10.60 -25.08 -14.20
CA ASP A 221 11.69 -26.05 -14.03
C ASP A 221 13.05 -25.37 -13.77
N PRO A 222 13.86 -25.82 -12.79
CA PRO A 222 13.70 -27.01 -11.95
C PRO A 222 12.85 -26.80 -10.68
N TYR A 223 12.17 -25.67 -10.55
CA TYR A 223 11.25 -25.34 -9.46
C TYR A 223 9.81 -25.76 -9.80
N PHE A 224 8.95 -25.76 -8.78
CA PHE A 224 7.55 -26.17 -8.88
C PHE A 224 6.63 -25.00 -8.54
N VAL A 225 6.66 -23.96 -9.37
CA VAL A 225 5.87 -22.75 -9.16
C VAL A 225 4.48 -22.94 -9.75
N GLU A 226 3.46 -22.88 -8.91
CA GLU A 226 2.07 -22.87 -9.36
C GLU A 226 1.76 -21.52 -9.99
N VAL A 227 1.49 -21.44 -11.28
CA VAL A 227 1.16 -20.16 -11.96
C VAL A 227 -0.35 -19.94 -12.09
N GLY A 228 -1.14 -20.92 -11.65
CA GLY A 228 -2.57 -20.80 -11.52
C GLY A 228 -3.25 -22.16 -11.43
N HIS A 229 -4.58 -22.13 -11.37
CA HIS A 229 -5.41 -23.33 -11.44
C HIS A 229 -6.74 -23.06 -12.14
N THR A 230 -7.45 -24.14 -12.51
CA THR A 230 -8.78 -24.01 -13.11
C THR A 230 -9.72 -25.10 -12.62
N LEU A 231 -10.91 -24.68 -12.20
CA LEU A 231 -11.94 -25.52 -11.59
C LEU A 231 -13.24 -25.44 -12.41
N PRO A 232 -13.96 -26.56 -12.63
CA PRO A 232 -13.57 -27.97 -12.39
C PRO A 232 -12.41 -28.44 -13.27
N SER A 233 -11.83 -29.61 -12.95
CA SER A 233 -10.77 -30.27 -13.71
C SER A 233 -11.24 -30.72 -15.11
N ILE A 234 -10.34 -30.66 -16.09
CA ILE A 234 -10.54 -31.19 -17.46
C ILE A 234 -10.31 -32.70 -17.55
N LEU A 235 -9.68 -33.32 -16.55
CA LEU A 235 -9.34 -34.74 -16.61
C LEU A 235 -10.60 -35.62 -16.70
N PRO A 236 -10.50 -36.84 -17.28
CA PRO A 236 -11.62 -37.77 -17.32
C PRO A 236 -12.23 -38.02 -15.94
N ALA A 237 -13.55 -38.17 -15.87
CA ALA A 237 -14.28 -38.34 -14.61
C ALA A 237 -13.74 -39.51 -13.77
N GLU A 238 -13.33 -40.60 -14.40
CA GLU A 238 -12.71 -41.75 -13.73
C GLU A 238 -11.43 -41.36 -12.97
N GLN A 239 -10.54 -40.59 -13.60
CA GLN A 239 -9.31 -40.12 -12.95
C GLN A 239 -9.61 -39.14 -11.80
N GLN A 240 -10.63 -38.29 -11.96
CA GLN A 240 -11.09 -37.41 -10.88
C GLN A 240 -11.64 -38.22 -9.70
N THR A 241 -12.44 -39.27 -9.95
CA THR A 241 -12.96 -40.16 -8.91
C THR A 241 -11.84 -40.90 -8.19
N GLN A 242 -10.87 -41.46 -8.92
CA GLN A 242 -9.71 -42.12 -8.31
C GLN A 242 -8.89 -41.15 -7.44
N ALA A 243 -8.70 -39.90 -7.89
CA ALA A 243 -8.03 -38.86 -7.11
C ALA A 243 -8.79 -38.51 -5.82
N VAL A 244 -10.12 -38.42 -5.92
CA VAL A 244 -11.00 -38.20 -4.76
C VAL A 244 -10.91 -39.35 -3.76
N ASP A 245 -10.91 -40.59 -4.24
CA ASP A 245 -10.88 -41.77 -3.39
C ASP A 245 -9.54 -41.90 -2.65
N VAL A 246 -8.41 -41.73 -3.33
CA VAL A 246 -7.09 -41.74 -2.67
C VAL A 246 -6.95 -40.58 -1.68
N PHE A 247 -7.55 -39.41 -1.98
CA PHE A 247 -7.53 -38.27 -1.08
C PHE A 247 -8.36 -38.54 0.20
N LYS A 248 -9.55 -39.12 0.08
CA LYS A 248 -10.36 -39.55 1.23
C LYS A 248 -9.61 -40.59 2.09
N GLN A 249 -8.98 -41.58 1.44
CA GLN A 249 -8.16 -42.58 2.14
C GLN A 249 -7.01 -41.91 2.90
N ALA A 250 -6.35 -40.91 2.30
CA ALA A 250 -5.27 -40.17 2.95
C ALA A 250 -5.76 -39.37 4.17
N ILE A 251 -6.90 -38.69 4.06
CA ILE A 251 -7.54 -37.95 5.17
C ILE A 251 -7.82 -38.90 6.35
N SER A 252 -8.47 -40.04 6.08
CA SER A 252 -8.74 -41.06 7.11
C SER A 252 -7.46 -41.69 7.68
N ALA A 253 -6.46 -41.97 6.85
CA ALA A 253 -5.20 -42.58 7.27
C ALA A 253 -4.39 -41.68 8.22
N LEU A 254 -4.42 -40.35 7.99
CA LEU A 254 -3.77 -39.37 8.86
C LEU A 254 -4.55 -39.12 10.16
N GLY A 255 -5.84 -39.49 10.19
CA GLY A 255 -6.73 -39.29 11.32
C GLY A 255 -7.36 -37.88 11.37
N ILE A 256 -7.58 -37.25 10.21
CA ILE A 256 -8.28 -35.96 10.14
C ILE A 256 -9.79 -36.25 10.15
N ASP A 257 -10.42 -36.11 11.32
CA ASP A 257 -11.82 -36.43 11.62
C ASP A 257 -12.72 -35.19 11.77
N ILE A 258 -12.12 -34.00 11.94
CA ILE A 258 -12.81 -32.71 12.02
C ILE A 258 -12.00 -31.61 11.34
N GLY A 259 -12.69 -30.61 10.76
CA GLY A 259 -12.07 -29.41 10.22
C GLY A 259 -11.96 -29.45 8.70
N ALA A 260 -10.74 -29.25 8.19
CA ALA A 260 -10.49 -29.13 6.75
C ALA A 260 -9.20 -29.86 6.35
N ALA A 261 -9.16 -30.32 5.10
CA ALA A 261 -7.98 -30.90 4.49
C ALA A 261 -7.79 -30.37 3.07
N LYS A 262 -6.55 -30.04 2.70
CA LYS A 262 -6.14 -29.71 1.34
C LYS A 262 -5.24 -30.82 0.83
N GLY A 263 -5.44 -31.27 -0.40
CA GLY A 263 -4.63 -32.30 -1.06
C GLY A 263 -4.09 -31.84 -2.40
N ASP A 264 -2.80 -32.09 -2.64
CA ASP A 264 -2.21 -32.12 -3.98
C ASP A 264 -2.01 -33.57 -4.40
N ILE A 265 -2.54 -33.93 -5.58
CA ILE A 265 -2.55 -35.30 -6.09
C ILE A 265 -1.96 -35.28 -7.51
N LYS A 266 -1.00 -36.17 -7.77
CA LYS A 266 -0.44 -36.38 -9.11
C LYS A 266 -1.13 -37.56 -9.77
N ILE A 267 -1.61 -37.42 -11.01
CA ILE A 267 -2.13 -38.54 -11.80
C ILE A 267 -0.98 -39.14 -12.59
N THR A 268 -0.42 -40.23 -12.09
CA THR A 268 0.72 -40.91 -12.72
C THR A 268 0.24 -42.04 -13.64
N PRO A 269 1.11 -42.61 -14.49
CA PRO A 269 0.77 -43.82 -15.27
C PRO A 269 0.34 -45.02 -14.42
N GLU A 270 0.77 -45.08 -13.16
CA GLU A 270 0.43 -46.14 -12.19
C GLU A 270 -0.85 -45.83 -11.39
N GLY A 271 -1.47 -44.67 -11.62
CA GLY A 271 -2.62 -44.17 -10.87
C GLY A 271 -2.31 -42.92 -10.04
N PRO A 272 -3.28 -42.42 -9.26
CA PRO A 272 -3.10 -41.21 -8.46
C PRO A 272 -2.19 -41.45 -7.25
N LYS A 273 -1.25 -40.53 -7.01
CA LYS A 273 -0.33 -40.53 -5.86
C LYS A 273 -0.45 -39.22 -5.07
N ILE A 274 -0.40 -39.31 -3.73
CA ILE A 274 -0.46 -38.13 -2.86
C ILE A 274 0.85 -37.35 -2.90
N VAL A 275 0.80 -36.09 -3.33
CA VAL A 275 1.93 -35.15 -3.26
C VAL A 275 1.99 -34.50 -1.88
N GLU A 276 0.88 -33.98 -1.37
CA GLU A 276 0.83 -33.33 -0.07
C GLU A 276 -0.60 -33.34 0.47
N ILE A 277 -0.74 -33.48 1.80
CA ILE A 277 -1.99 -33.21 2.52
C ILE A 277 -1.70 -32.13 3.56
N ALA A 278 -2.57 -31.15 3.74
CA ALA A 278 -2.47 -30.17 4.83
C ALA A 278 -3.79 -30.11 5.59
N ALA A 279 -3.74 -30.13 6.93
CA ALA A 279 -4.92 -30.05 7.80
C ALA A 279 -5.45 -28.61 7.93
N ARG A 280 -5.83 -28.03 6.80
CA ARG A 280 -6.38 -26.67 6.62
C ARG A 280 -6.95 -26.54 5.21
N LEU A 281 -7.73 -25.50 4.97
CA LEU A 281 -8.13 -25.09 3.62
C LEU A 281 -6.96 -24.55 2.80
N SER A 282 -7.05 -24.68 1.47
CA SER A 282 -6.03 -24.22 0.53
C SER A 282 -5.66 -22.74 0.66
N GLY A 283 -4.37 -22.48 0.46
CA GLY A 283 -3.88 -21.19 -0.01
C GLY A 283 -4.03 -21.06 -1.53
N GLY A 284 -3.54 -19.99 -2.14
CA GLY A 284 -3.63 -19.85 -3.59
C GLY A 284 -5.06 -19.63 -4.11
N TRP A 285 -5.93 -19.02 -3.29
CA TRP A 285 -7.26 -18.53 -3.68
C TRP A 285 -8.33 -19.57 -4.07
N MET A 286 -8.04 -20.87 -4.03
CA MET A 286 -9.03 -21.89 -4.38
C MET A 286 -10.22 -21.91 -3.42
N SER A 287 -9.95 -22.08 -2.13
CA SER A 287 -10.99 -22.07 -1.09
C SER A 287 -11.65 -20.71 -0.89
N ALA A 288 -10.90 -19.62 -1.09
CA ALA A 288 -11.40 -18.26 -0.89
C ALA A 288 -12.30 -17.78 -2.05
N TYR A 289 -11.94 -18.15 -3.29
CA TYR A 289 -12.53 -17.56 -4.48
C TYR A 289 -12.91 -18.60 -5.53
N THR A 290 -11.99 -19.37 -6.12
CA THR A 290 -12.35 -20.13 -7.34
C THR A 290 -13.44 -21.17 -7.10
N TYR A 291 -13.41 -21.90 -5.98
CA TYR A 291 -14.47 -22.84 -5.65
C TYR A 291 -15.79 -22.12 -5.30
N PRO A 292 -15.82 -21.12 -4.39
CA PRO A 292 -17.04 -20.35 -4.13
C PRO A 292 -17.65 -19.68 -5.36
N LEU A 293 -16.83 -19.14 -6.24
CA LEU A 293 -17.27 -18.46 -7.47
C LEU A 293 -17.80 -19.44 -8.52
N ALA A 294 -17.24 -20.65 -8.60
CA ALA A 294 -17.70 -21.70 -9.51
C ALA A 294 -19.02 -22.33 -9.03
N THR A 295 -19.15 -22.55 -7.73
CA THR A 295 -20.20 -23.41 -7.14
C THR A 295 -21.27 -22.64 -6.34
N GLY A 296 -21.02 -21.40 -5.94
CA GLY A 296 -21.90 -20.64 -5.04
C GLY A 296 -21.83 -21.10 -3.57
N VAL A 297 -20.86 -21.93 -3.20
CA VAL A 297 -20.68 -22.47 -1.84
C VAL A 297 -19.59 -21.71 -1.09
N ASN A 298 -19.92 -21.16 0.09
CA ASN A 298 -18.95 -20.44 0.92
C ASN A 298 -18.23 -21.41 1.88
N LEU A 299 -17.02 -21.84 1.49
CA LEU A 299 -16.22 -22.77 2.28
C LEU A 299 -15.73 -22.19 3.61
N TYR A 300 -15.37 -20.91 3.65
CA TYR A 300 -14.89 -20.29 4.88
C TYR A 300 -15.98 -20.19 5.92
N LYS A 301 -17.23 -19.91 5.52
CA LYS A 301 -18.36 -19.97 6.43
C LYS A 301 -18.50 -21.38 7.03
N ALA A 302 -18.47 -22.42 6.20
CA ALA A 302 -18.60 -23.79 6.67
C ALA A 302 -17.42 -24.23 7.57
N ALA A 303 -16.18 -23.87 7.22
CA ALA A 303 -15.00 -24.15 8.04
C ALA A 303 -15.05 -23.43 9.40
N ILE A 304 -15.52 -22.17 9.42
CA ILE A 304 -15.73 -21.42 10.67
C ILE A 304 -16.79 -22.11 11.53
N GLN A 305 -17.89 -22.59 10.95
CA GLN A 305 -18.91 -23.34 11.69
C GLN A 305 -18.35 -24.61 12.31
N ILE A 306 -17.56 -25.38 11.56
CA ILE A 306 -16.89 -26.59 12.08
C ILE A 306 -15.95 -26.25 13.23
N ALA A 307 -15.16 -25.17 13.11
CA ALA A 307 -14.26 -24.71 14.18
C ALA A 307 -15.02 -24.24 15.44
N LEU A 308 -16.30 -23.88 15.30
CA LEU A 308 -17.21 -23.54 16.41
C LEU A 308 -17.99 -24.77 16.92
N GLY A 309 -17.74 -25.96 16.38
CA GLY A 309 -18.45 -27.20 16.73
C GLY A 309 -19.87 -27.27 16.18
N GLU A 310 -20.18 -26.46 15.17
CA GLU A 310 -21.48 -26.43 14.51
C GLU A 310 -21.46 -27.26 13.22
N LYS A 311 -22.64 -27.80 12.88
CA LYS A 311 -22.86 -28.41 11.57
C LYS A 311 -22.61 -27.38 10.46
N PRO A 312 -21.77 -27.68 9.46
CA PRO A 312 -21.51 -26.77 8.35
C PRO A 312 -22.79 -26.49 7.54
N SER A 313 -22.87 -25.28 6.98
CA SER A 313 -23.91 -24.91 6.01
C SER A 313 -23.91 -25.86 4.81
N ASP A 314 -25.04 -25.91 4.09
CA ASP A 314 -25.19 -26.73 2.88
C ASP A 314 -24.03 -26.50 1.88
N LEU A 315 -23.31 -27.60 1.59
CA LEU A 315 -22.14 -27.65 0.72
C LEU A 315 -22.49 -28.09 -0.71
N THR A 316 -23.78 -28.25 -1.02
CA THR A 316 -24.27 -28.59 -2.36
C THR A 316 -23.99 -27.43 -3.32
N PRO A 317 -23.34 -27.67 -4.48
CA PRO A 317 -23.16 -26.65 -5.50
C PRO A 317 -24.50 -26.04 -5.95
N LYS A 318 -24.58 -24.72 -5.91
CA LYS A 318 -25.74 -23.90 -6.34
C LYS A 318 -25.62 -23.44 -7.78
N THR A 319 -24.39 -23.44 -8.30
CA THR A 319 -24.06 -23.09 -9.68
C THR A 319 -23.06 -24.09 -10.25
N SER A 320 -22.98 -24.12 -11.57
CA SER A 320 -22.00 -24.93 -12.31
C SER A 320 -21.26 -24.03 -13.28
N LEU A 321 -20.43 -23.13 -12.73
CA LEU A 321 -19.54 -22.26 -13.51
C LEU A 321 -18.12 -22.82 -13.50
N PHE A 322 -17.30 -22.30 -14.40
CA PHE A 322 -15.86 -22.51 -14.42
C PHE A 322 -15.18 -21.31 -13.81
N SER A 323 -14.12 -21.52 -13.04
CA SER A 323 -13.28 -20.46 -12.50
C SER A 323 -11.82 -20.73 -12.77
N ALA A 324 -11.11 -19.68 -13.22
CA ALA A 324 -9.69 -19.73 -13.51
C ALA A 324 -8.94 -18.66 -12.71
N GLU A 325 -7.85 -19.07 -12.06
CA GLU A 325 -6.89 -18.18 -11.43
C GLU A 325 -5.58 -18.20 -12.22
N ARG A 326 -4.97 -17.04 -12.46
CA ARG A 326 -3.62 -16.95 -13.02
C ARG A 326 -2.80 -15.88 -12.32
N SER A 327 -1.52 -16.17 -12.16
CA SER A 327 -0.54 -15.27 -11.55
C SER A 327 -0.06 -14.18 -12.52
N LEU A 328 0.28 -13.02 -11.97
CA LEU A 328 0.98 -11.93 -12.63
C LEU A 328 2.49 -12.10 -12.42
N LEU A 329 3.20 -12.35 -13.52
CA LEU A 329 4.62 -12.70 -13.55
C LEU A 329 5.36 -11.82 -14.57
N PRO A 330 5.53 -10.51 -14.29
CA PRO A 330 6.34 -9.66 -15.15
C PRO A 330 7.83 -10.03 -15.03
N PRO A 331 8.69 -9.58 -15.96
CA PRO A 331 10.13 -9.78 -15.87
C PRO A 331 10.73 -9.29 -14.55
N ALA A 332 11.92 -9.79 -14.21
CA ALA A 332 12.65 -9.34 -13.03
C ALA A 332 13.08 -7.86 -13.16
N GLY A 333 12.97 -7.11 -12.07
CA GLY A 333 13.30 -5.69 -11.99
C GLY A 333 12.37 -4.94 -11.04
N LYS A 334 12.54 -3.62 -10.93
CA LYS A 334 11.71 -2.80 -10.03
C LYS A 334 10.38 -2.46 -10.68
N ILE A 335 9.28 -2.63 -9.96
CA ILE A 335 7.96 -2.25 -10.44
C ILE A 335 7.84 -0.73 -10.41
N LEU A 336 7.74 -0.10 -11.58
CA LEU A 336 7.62 1.36 -11.73
C LEU A 336 6.18 1.83 -11.63
N SER A 337 5.26 1.07 -12.22
CA SER A 337 3.83 1.34 -12.19
C SER A 337 3.03 0.05 -12.45
N ILE A 338 1.79 0.01 -11.93
CA ILE A 338 0.79 -1.01 -12.25
C ILE A 338 -0.46 -0.26 -12.71
N ARG A 339 -0.76 -0.33 -14.01
CA ARG A 339 -1.87 0.39 -14.68
C ARG A 339 -2.89 -0.58 -15.26
N GLY A 340 -4.10 -0.10 -15.58
CA GLY A 340 -5.15 -0.92 -16.19
C GLY A 340 -5.95 -1.77 -15.19
N VAL A 341 -5.76 -1.59 -13.89
CA VAL A 341 -6.43 -2.42 -12.85
C VAL A 341 -7.94 -2.19 -12.86
N GLU A 342 -8.38 -0.94 -12.90
CA GLU A 342 -9.81 -0.60 -12.88
C GLU A 342 -10.49 -0.96 -14.20
N GLU A 343 -9.78 -0.80 -15.32
CA GLU A 343 -10.23 -1.25 -16.63
C GLU A 343 -10.40 -2.77 -16.67
N ALA A 344 -9.43 -3.51 -16.13
CA ALA A 344 -9.50 -4.97 -16.05
C ALA A 344 -10.62 -5.45 -15.12
N ARG A 345 -10.86 -4.78 -13.98
CA ARG A 345 -11.99 -5.08 -13.08
C ARG A 345 -13.36 -4.90 -13.75
N LYS A 346 -13.48 -4.03 -14.75
CA LYS A 346 -14.72 -3.80 -15.49
C LYS A 346 -15.02 -4.89 -16.52
N ILE A 347 -14.06 -5.74 -16.86
CA ILE A 347 -14.27 -6.84 -17.81
C ILE A 347 -15.25 -7.84 -17.20
N LYS A 348 -16.34 -8.13 -17.92
CA LYS A 348 -17.35 -9.08 -17.47
C LYS A 348 -16.72 -10.47 -17.28
N GLY A 349 -16.87 -11.00 -16.07
CA GLY A 349 -16.33 -12.30 -15.68
C GLY A 349 -15.03 -12.22 -14.88
N VAL A 350 -14.35 -11.07 -14.84
CA VAL A 350 -13.31 -10.80 -13.84
C VAL A 350 -13.99 -10.64 -12.48
N LYS A 351 -13.54 -11.41 -11.50
CA LYS A 351 -14.12 -11.41 -10.15
C LYS A 351 -13.17 -10.85 -9.12
N GLU A 352 -11.87 -11.14 -9.24
CA GLU A 352 -10.86 -10.52 -8.40
C GLU A 352 -9.58 -10.24 -9.16
N ILE A 353 -8.93 -9.15 -8.76
CA ILE A 353 -7.54 -8.84 -9.08
C ILE A 353 -6.86 -8.55 -7.74
N ILE A 354 -5.86 -9.35 -7.40
CA ILE A 354 -5.18 -9.30 -6.10
C ILE A 354 -3.73 -8.94 -6.38
N LEU A 355 -3.29 -7.77 -5.92
CA LEU A 355 -1.90 -7.33 -6.05
C LEU A 355 -1.14 -7.65 -4.77
N MET A 356 -0.07 -8.42 -4.90
CA MET A 356 0.84 -8.78 -3.81
C MET A 356 1.99 -7.79 -3.65
N LYS A 357 2.32 -7.10 -4.74
CA LYS A 357 3.39 -6.10 -4.82
C LYS A 357 2.83 -4.82 -5.43
N GLU A 358 3.45 -3.70 -5.11
CA GLU A 358 3.11 -2.38 -5.62
C GLU A 358 4.29 -1.68 -6.29
N ALA A 359 4.05 -0.49 -6.85
CA ALA A 359 5.12 0.33 -7.39
C ALA A 359 6.16 0.62 -6.30
N GLY A 360 7.41 0.28 -6.57
CA GLY A 360 8.57 0.39 -5.68
C GLY A 360 9.14 -0.96 -5.27
N ASP A 361 8.33 -2.02 -5.30
CA ASP A 361 8.76 -3.37 -4.95
C ASP A 361 9.54 -4.03 -6.10
N MET A 362 10.35 -5.04 -5.74
CA MET A 362 11.09 -5.85 -6.71
C MET A 362 10.26 -7.01 -7.24
N SER A 363 10.20 -7.15 -8.55
CA SER A 363 9.82 -8.39 -9.23
C SER A 363 11.06 -9.25 -9.43
N GLU A 364 10.94 -10.54 -9.15
CA GLU A 364 12.01 -11.53 -9.29
C GLU A 364 11.45 -12.72 -10.05
N GLU A 365 12.33 -13.50 -10.71
CA GLU A 365 11.92 -14.77 -11.28
C GLU A 365 11.49 -15.70 -10.13
N PRO A 366 10.22 -16.14 -10.06
CA PRO A 366 9.73 -16.89 -8.92
C PRO A 366 10.40 -18.26 -8.86
N ARG A 367 10.98 -18.58 -7.69
CA ARG A 367 11.44 -19.93 -7.32
C ARG A 367 10.46 -20.66 -6.39
N SER A 368 9.41 -19.95 -5.97
CA SER A 368 8.36 -20.43 -5.07
C SER A 368 7.08 -19.63 -5.29
N ASN A 369 5.98 -20.05 -4.65
CA ASN A 369 4.70 -19.38 -4.76
C ASN A 369 4.66 -17.96 -4.14
N MET A 370 5.71 -17.56 -3.41
CA MET A 370 5.80 -16.23 -2.78
C MET A 370 6.29 -15.12 -3.72
N GLY A 371 6.92 -15.46 -4.86
CA GLY A 371 7.57 -14.47 -5.74
C GLY A 371 6.63 -13.66 -6.64
N LYS A 372 5.35 -14.02 -6.69
CA LYS A 372 4.36 -13.50 -7.65
C LYS A 372 3.98 -12.05 -7.36
N VAL A 373 3.71 -11.27 -8.41
CA VAL A 373 3.29 -9.86 -8.29
C VAL A 373 1.81 -9.73 -7.95
N GLY A 374 0.99 -10.68 -8.37
CA GLY A 374 -0.44 -10.67 -8.12
C GLY A 374 -1.16 -11.81 -8.81
N TYR A 375 -2.49 -11.75 -8.82
CA TYR A 375 -3.37 -12.79 -9.30
C TYR A 375 -4.60 -12.18 -9.97
N VAL A 376 -5.12 -12.85 -11.00
CA VAL A 376 -6.40 -12.55 -11.64
C VAL A 376 -7.29 -13.77 -11.52
N ILE A 377 -8.52 -13.58 -11.02
CA ILE A 377 -9.51 -14.63 -10.85
C ILE A 377 -10.73 -14.30 -11.68
N THR A 378 -11.15 -15.25 -12.51
CA THR A 378 -12.24 -15.09 -13.46
C THR A 378 -13.24 -16.23 -13.36
N VAL A 379 -14.42 -16.00 -13.93
CA VAL A 379 -15.47 -17.01 -14.12
C VAL A 379 -16.04 -16.97 -15.54
N GLY A 380 -16.47 -18.13 -16.01
CA GLY A 380 -17.15 -18.33 -17.29
C GLY A 380 -18.17 -19.47 -17.21
N LYS A 381 -19.02 -19.59 -18.21
CA LYS A 381 -19.95 -20.73 -18.38
C LYS A 381 -19.24 -21.95 -18.94
N THR A 382 -18.12 -21.77 -19.65
CA THR A 382 -17.21 -22.83 -20.08
C THR A 382 -15.81 -22.60 -19.53
N ARG A 383 -14.97 -23.64 -19.58
CA ARG A 383 -13.55 -23.55 -19.21
C ARG A 383 -12.82 -22.52 -20.06
N GLU A 384 -13.02 -22.59 -21.37
CA GLU A 384 -12.35 -21.75 -22.36
C GLU A 384 -12.75 -20.29 -22.18
N GLU A 385 -14.03 -20.01 -21.85
CA GLU A 385 -14.50 -18.66 -21.55
C GLU A 385 -13.81 -18.10 -20.30
N ALA A 386 -13.74 -18.86 -19.21
CA ALA A 386 -13.09 -18.41 -17.97
C ALA A 386 -11.60 -18.09 -18.20
N ILE A 387 -10.89 -18.92 -18.98
CA ILE A 387 -9.47 -18.74 -19.32
C ILE A 387 -9.28 -17.52 -20.24
N SER A 388 -10.09 -17.38 -21.29
CA SER A 388 -9.98 -16.26 -22.24
C SER A 388 -10.23 -14.91 -21.57
N ILE A 389 -11.19 -14.83 -20.63
CA ILE A 389 -11.43 -13.62 -19.83
C ILE A 389 -10.21 -13.29 -18.97
N ASN A 390 -9.54 -14.32 -18.44
CA ASN A 390 -8.34 -14.15 -17.62
C ASN A 390 -7.18 -13.57 -18.44
N GLU A 391 -6.97 -14.11 -19.64
CA GLU A 391 -5.97 -13.60 -20.59
C GLU A 391 -6.23 -12.14 -20.94
N LEU A 392 -7.46 -11.80 -21.34
CA LEU A 392 -7.84 -10.42 -21.65
C LEU A 392 -7.60 -9.46 -20.47
N ALA A 393 -7.93 -9.89 -19.24
CA ALA A 393 -7.69 -9.09 -18.05
C ALA A 393 -6.20 -8.88 -17.78
N ARG A 394 -5.37 -9.91 -17.95
CA ARG A 394 -3.91 -9.83 -17.80
C ARG A 394 -3.26 -8.98 -18.88
N GLU A 395 -3.76 -9.00 -20.12
CA GLU A 395 -3.30 -8.13 -21.19
C GLU A 395 -3.68 -6.66 -20.97
N THR A 396 -4.83 -6.42 -20.34
CA THR A 396 -5.30 -5.07 -19.96
C THR A 396 -4.43 -4.47 -18.84
N LEU A 397 -3.96 -5.31 -17.92
CA LEU A 397 -2.99 -4.92 -16.89
C LEU A 397 -1.63 -4.60 -17.50
N LYS A 398 -1.11 -3.40 -17.24
CA LYS A 398 0.23 -2.96 -17.68
C LYS A 398 1.13 -2.79 -16.47
N ILE A 399 2.07 -3.73 -16.29
CA ILE A 399 3.10 -3.66 -15.26
C ILE A 399 4.40 -3.21 -15.91
N GLU A 400 4.88 -2.05 -15.50
CA GLU A 400 6.11 -1.47 -16.01
C GLU A 400 7.28 -1.82 -15.09
N ILE A 401 8.34 -2.38 -15.67
CA ILE A 401 9.53 -2.82 -14.95
C ILE A 401 10.71 -1.95 -15.37
N GLY A 402 11.47 -1.48 -14.38
CA GLY A 402 12.66 -0.65 -14.56
C GLY A 402 13.86 -1.14 -13.77
N ALA A 403 14.92 -0.33 -13.79
CA ALA A 403 16.13 -0.57 -13.02
C ALA A 403 15.88 -0.36 -11.50
N PRO A 404 16.69 -0.97 -10.62
CA PRO A 404 16.54 -0.83 -9.16
C PRO A 404 16.50 0.63 -8.64
N ASN A 405 17.20 1.54 -9.31
CA ASN A 405 17.29 2.95 -8.90
C ASN A 405 16.27 3.85 -9.61
N ASP A 406 15.44 3.32 -10.50
CA ASP A 406 14.42 4.11 -11.18
C ASP A 406 13.38 4.61 -10.17
N LEU A 407 12.90 5.83 -10.43
CA LEU A 407 11.96 6.55 -9.58
C LEU A 407 10.78 7.05 -10.41
N THR A 408 9.57 6.85 -9.91
CA THR A 408 8.34 7.38 -10.48
C THR A 408 7.53 8.08 -9.40
N TRP A 409 6.56 8.90 -9.80
CA TRP A 409 5.65 9.52 -8.83
C TRP A 409 4.88 8.49 -8.00
N ASP A 410 4.49 7.35 -8.57
CA ASP A 410 3.81 6.29 -7.83
C ASP A 410 4.72 5.66 -6.76
N ILE A 411 6.00 5.41 -7.09
CA ILE A 411 7.00 4.94 -6.11
C ILE A 411 7.15 5.95 -4.98
N ILE A 412 7.38 7.22 -5.30
CA ILE A 412 7.54 8.31 -4.34
C ILE A 412 6.31 8.37 -3.42
N ARG A 413 5.10 8.38 -4.00
CA ARG A 413 3.84 8.46 -3.26
C ARG A 413 3.65 7.25 -2.34
N ASN A 414 3.93 6.04 -2.80
CA ASN A 414 3.78 4.82 -2.01
C ASN A 414 4.78 4.79 -0.83
N ASN A 415 6.03 5.17 -1.07
CA ASN A 415 7.04 5.30 -0.02
C ASN A 415 6.63 6.35 1.03
N ALA A 416 6.10 7.49 0.58
CA ALA A 416 5.60 8.53 1.48
C ALA A 416 4.41 8.04 2.31
N ARG A 417 3.47 7.31 1.69
CA ARG A 417 2.32 6.69 2.38
C ARG A 417 2.74 5.79 3.53
N LYS A 418 3.77 4.94 3.32
CA LYS A 418 4.33 4.05 4.35
C LYS A 418 4.83 4.86 5.57
N LYS A 419 5.46 6.02 5.33
CA LYS A 419 5.98 6.89 6.39
C LYS A 419 4.93 7.77 7.07
N PHE A 420 3.86 8.15 6.36
CA PHE A 420 2.78 8.96 6.94
C PHE A 420 1.86 8.17 7.87
N TYR A 421 1.89 6.84 7.81
CA TYR A 421 1.04 5.95 8.59
C TYR A 421 -0.45 6.36 8.46
N ILE A 422 -1.10 6.78 9.55
CA ILE A 422 -2.51 7.23 9.55
C ILE A 422 -2.69 8.73 9.27
N ALA A 423 -1.62 9.53 9.27
CA ALA A 423 -1.72 10.99 9.19
C ALA A 423 -2.08 11.51 7.78
N CYS A 424 -1.62 10.82 6.74
CA CYS A 424 -1.91 11.14 5.35
C CYS A 424 -1.92 9.87 4.50
N LYS A 425 -2.96 9.69 3.68
CA LYS A 425 -3.07 8.52 2.79
C LYS A 425 -2.22 8.62 1.51
N ALA A 426 -1.58 9.78 1.26
CA ALA A 426 -0.92 10.11 0.00
C ALA A 426 -1.74 9.63 -1.21
N CYS A 427 -2.99 10.12 -1.28
CA CYS A 427 -3.97 9.65 -2.27
C CYS A 427 -3.46 9.83 -3.71
N THR A 428 -3.86 8.92 -4.61
CA THR A 428 -3.63 9.07 -6.06
C THR A 428 -4.19 10.38 -6.57
N VAL A 429 -5.39 10.74 -6.12
CA VAL A 429 -6.01 12.06 -6.31
C VAL A 429 -6.13 12.73 -4.94
N CYS A 430 -5.40 13.82 -4.72
CA CYS A 430 -5.38 14.54 -3.44
C CYS A 430 -6.42 15.67 -3.44
N ASP A 431 -7.67 15.29 -3.16
CA ASP A 431 -8.85 16.16 -3.19
C ASP A 431 -9.35 16.65 -1.82
N GLY A 432 -8.82 16.08 -0.73
CA GLY A 432 -9.18 16.46 0.63
C GLY A 432 -10.36 15.69 1.22
N LEU A 433 -11.06 14.84 0.45
CA LEU A 433 -12.24 14.10 0.93
C LEU A 433 -11.88 13.10 2.03
N GLU A 434 -10.84 12.30 1.80
CA GLU A 434 -10.40 11.26 2.73
C GLU A 434 -9.84 11.80 4.07
N CYS A 435 -9.46 13.08 4.10
CA CYS A 435 -8.86 13.73 5.26
C CYS A 435 -9.65 14.94 5.78
N ALA A 436 -10.91 15.06 5.37
CA ALA A 436 -11.86 16.01 5.95
C ALA A 436 -11.92 15.85 7.48
N GLY A 437 -11.80 16.95 8.21
CA GLY A 437 -11.83 17.00 9.68
C GLY A 437 -10.56 16.47 10.38
N LYS A 438 -9.56 15.99 9.64
CA LYS A 438 -8.35 15.36 10.22
C LYS A 438 -7.25 16.39 10.53
N VAL A 439 -7.46 17.11 11.63
CA VAL A 439 -6.50 18.06 12.23
C VAL A 439 -6.40 17.82 13.75
N PRO A 440 -5.20 17.69 14.37
CA PRO A 440 -3.86 17.88 13.80
C PRO A 440 -3.52 16.84 12.73
N GLY A 441 -2.71 17.24 11.75
CA GLY A 441 -2.63 16.59 10.45
C GLY A 441 -2.60 17.61 9.31
N ILE A 442 -2.32 17.16 8.09
CA ILE A 442 -2.35 18.01 6.88
C ILE A 442 -3.71 17.99 6.15
N GLY A 443 -4.76 17.41 6.75
CA GLY A 443 -6.14 17.41 6.24
C GLY A 443 -6.84 18.77 6.37
N GLY A 444 -8.05 18.90 5.82
CA GLY A 444 -8.88 20.10 5.97
C GLY A 444 -9.56 20.15 7.34
N ILE A 445 -9.78 21.34 7.90
CA ILE A 445 -10.53 21.51 9.15
C ILE A 445 -12.04 21.42 8.89
N GLY A 446 -12.82 20.97 9.88
CA GLY A 446 -14.28 20.88 9.76
C GLY A 446 -14.71 19.85 8.71
N THR A 447 -15.61 20.25 7.83
CA THR A 447 -16.06 19.49 6.65
C THR A 447 -14.96 19.30 5.60
N GLY A 448 -13.87 20.07 5.69
CA GLY A 448 -12.80 20.08 4.69
C GLY A 448 -13.15 20.84 3.42
N SER A 449 -14.29 21.55 3.38
CA SER A 449 -14.77 22.25 2.18
C SER A 449 -13.76 23.25 1.65
N ALA A 450 -13.08 24.02 2.51
CA ALA A 450 -12.04 24.97 2.07
C ALA A 450 -10.84 24.30 1.39
N PHE A 451 -10.50 23.06 1.76
CA PHE A 451 -9.47 22.30 1.04
C PHE A 451 -10.01 21.99 -0.35
N THR A 452 -11.12 21.26 -0.45
CA THR A 452 -11.75 20.88 -1.72
C THR A 452 -11.95 22.09 -2.62
N GLU A 453 -12.32 23.23 -2.05
CA GLU A 453 -12.63 24.46 -2.78
C GLU A 453 -11.41 25.06 -3.48
N ASN A 454 -10.21 24.86 -2.95
CA ASN A 454 -8.99 25.25 -3.66
C ASN A 454 -8.81 24.52 -4.99
N LEU A 455 -9.31 23.28 -5.09
CA LEU A 455 -9.22 22.49 -6.32
C LEU A 455 -10.37 22.81 -7.26
N THR A 456 -11.60 22.90 -6.75
CA THR A 456 -12.79 23.18 -7.56
C THR A 456 -12.74 24.60 -8.15
N ALA A 457 -12.30 25.60 -7.39
CA ALA A 457 -12.12 26.96 -7.87
C ALA A 457 -11.12 27.02 -9.04
N LEU A 458 -9.99 26.32 -8.93
CA LEU A 458 -9.00 26.27 -10.00
C LEU A 458 -9.49 25.48 -11.21
N ALA A 459 -10.23 24.40 -11.00
CA ALA A 459 -10.81 23.57 -12.06
C ALA A 459 -11.88 24.31 -12.90
N ARG A 460 -12.50 25.38 -12.36
CA ARG A 460 -13.42 26.25 -13.11
C ARG A 460 -12.72 27.05 -14.22
N TYR A 461 -11.40 27.20 -14.15
CA TYR A 461 -10.60 27.82 -15.20
C TYR A 461 -10.06 26.75 -16.14
N GLN A 462 -10.45 26.83 -17.41
CA GLN A 462 -9.94 26.05 -18.52
C GLN A 462 -8.91 26.86 -19.30
N VAL A 463 -8.17 26.22 -20.20
CA VAL A 463 -7.11 26.87 -20.99
C VAL A 463 -7.52 26.94 -22.46
N ASN A 464 -7.35 28.10 -23.06
CA ASN A 464 -7.57 28.33 -24.48
C ASN A 464 -6.36 27.84 -25.27
N LEU A 465 -6.57 26.82 -26.10
CA LEU A 465 -5.53 26.31 -26.99
C LEU A 465 -5.18 27.37 -28.03
N ARG A 466 -3.90 27.69 -28.17
CA ARG A 466 -3.37 28.60 -29.19
C ARG A 466 -2.09 27.99 -29.75
N THR A 467 -2.19 27.31 -30.89
CA THR A 467 -1.08 26.54 -31.49
C THR A 467 -0.51 27.17 -32.78
N ILE A 468 -1.06 28.31 -33.20
CA ILE A 468 -0.56 29.09 -34.36
C ILE A 468 0.34 30.22 -33.82
N HIS A 469 1.63 29.92 -33.67
CA HIS A 469 2.69 30.83 -33.21
C HIS A 469 4.08 30.19 -33.44
N GLU A 470 5.15 30.89 -33.09
CA GLU A 470 6.54 30.42 -33.28
C GLU A 470 7.22 29.88 -32.01
N VAL A 471 6.57 29.99 -30.84
CA VAL A 471 7.12 29.51 -29.56
C VAL A 471 7.38 27.99 -29.58
N LYS A 472 8.65 27.60 -29.47
CA LYS A 472 9.11 26.20 -29.39
C LYS A 472 9.84 25.86 -28.08
N ALA A 473 10.47 26.86 -27.48
CA ALA A 473 11.26 26.74 -26.26
C ALA A 473 10.95 27.94 -25.35
N PRO A 474 9.88 27.88 -24.53
CA PRO A 474 9.50 28.98 -23.67
C PRO A 474 10.49 29.17 -22.52
N ASP A 475 10.71 30.44 -22.14
CA ASP A 475 11.46 30.81 -20.93
C ASP A 475 10.53 30.76 -19.71
N THR A 476 10.78 29.82 -18.82
CA THR A 476 10.02 29.65 -17.57
C THR A 476 10.61 30.43 -16.41
N SER A 477 11.67 31.21 -16.62
CA SER A 477 12.34 31.89 -15.52
C SER A 477 11.59 33.13 -15.04
N VAL A 478 11.75 33.43 -13.75
CA VAL A 478 11.16 34.63 -13.11
C VAL A 478 12.16 35.23 -12.14
N GLU A 479 12.10 36.55 -11.96
CA GLU A 479 12.87 37.25 -10.93
C GLU A 479 12.02 37.46 -9.67
N LEU A 480 12.55 36.99 -8.54
CA LEU A 480 11.93 37.16 -7.23
C LEU A 480 13.00 37.56 -6.21
N PHE A 481 12.81 38.71 -5.55
CA PHE A 481 13.69 39.23 -4.50
C PHE A 481 15.18 39.31 -4.90
N GLY A 482 15.47 39.67 -6.16
CA GLY A 482 16.83 39.76 -6.69
C GLY A 482 17.46 38.42 -7.08
N HIS A 483 16.68 37.34 -7.07
CA HIS A 483 17.10 36.02 -7.51
C HIS A 483 16.34 35.57 -8.75
N LYS A 484 17.07 35.01 -9.72
CA LYS A 484 16.48 34.37 -10.91
C LYS A 484 16.13 32.93 -10.59
N LEU A 485 14.84 32.58 -10.65
CA LEU A 485 14.33 31.21 -10.50
C LEU A 485 14.12 30.61 -11.89
N ALA A 486 14.42 29.32 -12.07
CA ALA A 486 14.21 28.58 -13.33
C ALA A 486 12.72 28.21 -13.56
N LEU A 487 11.92 28.24 -12.49
CA LEU A 487 10.52 27.83 -12.42
C LEU A 487 9.80 28.79 -11.46
N PRO A 488 8.61 29.34 -11.80
CA PRO A 488 7.85 30.24 -10.93
C PRO A 488 7.10 29.48 -9.81
N VAL A 489 7.78 28.58 -9.11
CA VAL A 489 7.22 27.74 -8.04
C VAL A 489 8.14 27.75 -6.84
N LEU A 490 7.61 28.02 -5.66
CA LEU A 490 8.30 27.77 -4.38
C LEU A 490 7.72 26.55 -3.68
N ALA A 491 8.54 25.83 -2.91
CA ALA A 491 7.99 24.87 -1.94
C ALA A 491 7.35 25.62 -0.77
N ALA A 492 6.05 25.41 -0.53
CA ALA A 492 5.33 26.09 0.54
C ALA A 492 5.83 25.64 1.93
N PRO A 493 5.81 26.54 2.94
CA PRO A 493 6.27 26.21 4.28
C PRO A 493 5.34 25.17 4.93
N ILE A 494 5.89 24.00 5.24
CA ILE A 494 5.22 22.97 6.04
C ILE A 494 6.13 22.63 7.22
N THR A 495 5.53 22.39 8.38
CA THR A 495 6.24 22.06 9.62
C THR A 495 5.42 21.10 10.48
N GLY A 496 6.05 20.54 11.50
CA GLY A 496 5.45 19.64 12.47
C GLY A 496 5.42 18.22 11.94
N MET A 497 6.55 17.68 11.51
CA MET A 497 6.63 16.33 10.95
C MET A 497 6.11 15.28 11.95
N GLU A 498 6.49 15.39 13.22
CA GLU A 498 5.98 14.55 14.30
C GLU A 498 4.48 14.77 14.57
N THR A 499 4.05 16.03 14.69
CA THR A 499 2.69 16.38 15.15
C THR A 499 1.64 16.24 14.06
N ASN A 500 1.99 16.49 12.80
CA ASN A 500 1.07 16.54 11.67
C ASN A 500 1.26 15.37 10.68
N LEU A 501 2.40 14.67 10.70
CA LEU A 501 2.78 13.69 9.68
C LEU A 501 3.35 12.40 10.29
N ALA A 502 2.95 12.08 11.53
CA ALA A 502 3.28 10.85 12.25
C ALA A 502 4.78 10.58 12.52
N GLY A 503 5.67 11.52 12.22
CA GLY A 503 7.10 11.40 12.55
C GLY A 503 7.89 10.40 11.69
N GLY A 504 7.39 10.01 10.51
CA GLY A 504 8.14 9.13 9.59
C GLY A 504 9.37 9.76 8.92
N MET A 505 9.63 11.04 9.22
CA MET A 505 10.80 11.83 8.86
C MET A 505 10.92 12.94 9.90
N ASP A 506 12.14 13.32 10.30
CA ASP A 506 12.31 14.40 11.26
C ASP A 506 12.26 15.80 10.61
N GLU A 507 12.21 16.84 11.44
CA GLU A 507 12.09 18.22 10.96
C GLU A 507 13.34 18.72 10.20
N ARG A 508 14.53 18.21 10.53
CA ARG A 508 15.79 18.57 9.87
C ARG A 508 15.91 17.85 8.54
N GLU A 509 15.66 16.55 8.49
CA GLU A 509 15.61 15.75 7.26
C GLU A 509 14.64 16.37 6.25
N TYR A 510 13.46 16.78 6.70
CA TYR A 510 12.48 17.44 5.86
C TYR A 510 12.98 18.80 5.34
N ALA A 511 13.50 19.66 6.22
CA ALA A 511 14.04 20.96 5.83
C ALA A 511 15.19 20.81 4.83
N ASP A 512 16.09 19.86 5.05
CA ASP A 512 17.23 19.60 4.17
C ASP A 512 16.75 19.10 2.80
N ALA A 513 15.85 18.10 2.75
CA ALA A 513 15.31 17.56 1.52
C ALA A 513 14.60 18.61 0.65
N ILE A 514 13.80 19.48 1.28
CA ILE A 514 13.05 20.53 0.57
C ILE A 514 13.99 21.58 0.01
N LEU A 515 14.92 22.08 0.82
CA LEU A 515 15.83 23.14 0.39
C LEU A 515 16.78 22.63 -0.69
N ASP A 516 17.41 21.46 -0.51
CA ASP A 516 18.31 20.90 -1.53
C ASP A 516 17.58 20.60 -2.84
N GLY A 517 16.38 20.00 -2.76
CA GLY A 517 15.63 19.65 -3.96
C GLY A 517 15.09 20.87 -4.73
N CYS A 518 14.75 21.95 -4.01
CA CYS A 518 14.41 23.23 -4.64
C CYS A 518 15.62 23.83 -5.36
N LEU A 519 16.79 23.89 -4.69
CA LEU A 519 18.00 24.47 -5.27
C LEU A 519 18.48 23.69 -6.50
N GLU A 520 18.47 22.36 -6.44
CA GLU A 520 18.79 21.50 -7.59
C GLU A 520 17.83 21.73 -8.77
N SER A 521 16.57 22.06 -8.48
CA SER A 521 15.55 22.38 -9.49
C SER A 521 15.57 23.84 -9.94
N GLY A 522 16.52 24.65 -9.45
CA GLY A 522 16.64 26.08 -9.78
C GLY A 522 15.55 26.96 -9.16
N THR A 523 15.01 26.58 -8.00
CA THR A 523 14.05 27.39 -7.24
C THR A 523 14.38 27.43 -5.74
N ILE A 524 13.54 28.08 -4.93
CA ILE A 524 13.76 28.32 -3.51
C ILE A 524 12.69 27.61 -2.66
N GLY A 525 13.14 26.96 -1.59
CA GLY A 525 12.27 26.33 -0.61
C GLY A 525 11.93 27.26 0.57
N MET A 526 10.74 27.09 1.12
CA MET A 526 10.32 27.78 2.34
C MET A 526 10.27 26.81 3.53
N VAL A 527 10.72 27.26 4.70
CA VAL A 527 10.68 26.49 5.96
C VAL A 527 9.73 27.15 6.95
N GLY A 528 8.94 26.36 7.67
CA GLY A 528 7.93 26.87 8.60
C GLY A 528 8.43 26.99 10.04
N ASP A 529 7.88 27.96 10.77
CA ASP A 529 7.80 27.93 12.23
C ASP A 529 6.70 26.98 12.69
N GLY A 530 6.87 26.40 13.87
CA GLY A 530 5.93 25.45 14.43
C GLY A 530 5.53 25.77 15.87
N ALA A 531 4.70 24.86 16.41
CA ALA A 531 4.17 25.00 17.75
C ALA A 531 5.23 24.78 18.85
N SER A 532 6.42 24.28 18.52
CA SER A 532 7.52 24.21 19.49
C SER A 532 8.37 25.49 19.38
N PRO A 533 8.61 26.24 20.48
CA PRO A 533 9.24 27.57 20.43
C PRO A 533 10.60 27.65 19.72
N LYS A 534 11.40 26.58 19.76
CA LYS A 534 12.74 26.51 19.15
C LYS A 534 12.76 25.86 17.76
N LYS A 535 11.63 25.39 17.24
CA LYS A 535 11.57 24.60 16.00
C LYS A 535 12.07 25.38 14.78
N TYR A 536 11.78 26.68 14.73
CA TYR A 536 12.23 27.54 13.63
C TYR A 536 13.76 27.56 13.44
N LEU A 537 14.54 27.33 14.51
CA LEU A 537 16.00 27.30 14.43
C LEU A 537 16.51 26.17 13.52
N ILE A 538 15.78 25.05 13.44
CA ILE A 538 16.15 23.92 12.57
C ILE A 538 16.15 24.37 11.11
N GLY A 539 15.06 25.02 10.68
CA GLY A 539 14.93 25.57 9.34
C GLY A 539 15.97 26.66 9.05
N LEU A 540 16.24 27.56 10.01
CA LEU A 540 17.24 28.62 9.84
C LEU A 540 18.66 28.08 9.69
N GLU A 541 19.05 27.08 10.48
CA GLU A 541 20.35 26.43 10.34
C GLU A 541 20.47 25.71 8.99
N ALA A 542 19.37 25.09 8.51
CA ALA A 542 19.32 24.49 7.18
C ALA A 542 19.50 25.54 6.07
N ILE A 543 18.88 26.72 6.20
CA ILE A 543 19.08 27.86 5.29
C ILE A 543 20.53 28.35 5.31
N LYS A 544 21.09 28.53 6.51
CA LYS A 544 22.47 29.02 6.69
C LYS A 544 23.49 28.11 6.03
N LYS A 545 23.31 26.79 6.13
CA LYS A 545 24.18 25.79 5.47
C LYS A 545 24.20 25.92 3.94
N ARG A 546 23.16 26.52 3.35
CA ARG A 546 22.97 26.72 1.91
C ARG A 546 23.23 28.16 1.47
N GLY A 547 24.04 28.89 2.25
CA GLY A 547 24.42 30.27 1.94
C GLY A 547 23.25 31.25 1.99
N GLY A 548 22.20 30.95 2.77
CA GLY A 548 21.04 31.84 2.91
C GLY A 548 19.89 31.60 1.93
N LEU A 549 20.04 30.66 0.99
CA LEU A 549 19.07 30.40 -0.08
C LEU A 549 17.83 29.62 0.42
N GLY A 550 16.97 30.29 1.18
CA GLY A 550 15.66 29.81 1.63
C GLY A 550 14.88 30.89 2.37
N ILE A 551 13.56 30.67 2.52
CA ILE A 551 12.65 31.64 3.13
C ILE A 551 11.99 31.04 4.38
N PRO A 552 12.30 31.52 5.60
CA PRO A 552 11.56 31.14 6.79
C PRO A 552 10.22 31.87 6.88
N VAL A 553 9.18 31.15 7.31
CA VAL A 553 7.84 31.71 7.53
C VAL A 553 7.42 31.49 8.98
N PHE A 554 7.21 32.58 9.72
CA PHE A 554 6.93 32.58 11.15
C PHE A 554 5.44 32.65 11.45
N LYS A 555 5.05 32.19 12.66
CA LYS A 555 3.67 32.32 13.16
C LYS A 555 3.43 33.72 13.73
N PRO A 556 2.17 34.22 13.70
CA PRO A 556 1.83 35.56 14.17
C PRO A 556 1.71 35.50 15.70
N ARG A 557 2.87 35.44 16.38
CA ARG A 557 2.95 35.40 17.84
C ARG A 557 2.23 36.60 18.45
N GLU A 558 1.61 36.41 19.60
CA GLU A 558 0.87 37.47 20.29
C GLU A 558 1.77 38.72 20.49
N TYR A 559 2.99 38.52 20.97
CA TYR A 559 3.96 39.61 21.15
C TYR A 559 4.89 39.77 19.94
N ASN A 560 4.98 40.99 19.38
CA ASN A 560 5.87 41.28 18.25
C ASN A 560 7.35 41.02 18.55
N LEU A 561 7.78 41.18 19.81
CA LEU A 561 9.16 40.91 20.22
C LEU A 561 9.59 39.48 19.86
N ASP A 562 8.71 38.49 20.01
CA ASP A 562 8.99 37.11 19.64
C ASP A 562 9.25 36.94 18.13
N ILE A 563 8.53 37.70 17.31
CA ILE A 563 8.66 37.70 15.85
C ILE A 563 9.96 38.43 15.47
N ILE A 564 10.24 39.58 16.09
CA ILE A 564 11.46 40.37 15.86
C ILE A 564 12.72 39.55 16.19
N MET A 565 12.71 38.78 17.28
CA MET A 565 13.82 37.87 17.61
C MET A 565 14.06 36.83 16.51
N ARG A 566 12.99 36.30 15.92
CA ARG A 566 13.05 35.33 14.81
C ARG A 566 13.50 35.98 13.50
N PHE A 567 13.09 37.21 13.23
CA PHE A 567 13.55 38.01 12.09
C PHE A 567 15.06 38.21 12.14
N LYS A 568 15.60 38.62 13.29
CA LYS A 568 17.04 38.76 13.47
C LYS A 568 17.77 37.44 13.22
N ALA A 569 17.27 36.34 13.78
CA ALA A 569 17.86 35.02 13.54
C ALA A 569 17.81 34.60 12.05
N ALA A 570 16.76 35.00 11.32
CA ALA A 570 16.66 34.76 9.87
C ALA A 570 17.68 35.57 9.06
N GLU A 571 17.89 36.84 9.40
CA GLU A 571 18.93 37.67 8.79
C GLU A 571 20.33 37.14 9.10
N ASP A 572 20.57 36.69 10.35
CA ASP A 572 21.84 36.06 10.76
C ASP A 572 22.10 34.73 10.01
N ALA A 573 21.03 34.06 9.55
CA ALA A 573 21.10 32.89 8.69
C ALA A 573 21.26 33.23 7.19
N GLY A 574 21.14 34.51 6.82
CA GLY A 574 21.24 35.01 5.45
C GLY A 574 20.00 34.78 4.58
N ALA A 575 18.82 34.57 5.19
CA ALA A 575 17.58 34.27 4.46
C ALA A 575 17.26 35.31 3.38
N VAL A 576 16.83 34.85 2.20
CA VAL A 576 16.55 35.74 1.03
C VAL A 576 15.36 36.66 1.25
N ALA A 577 14.41 36.25 2.08
CA ALA A 577 13.22 36.98 2.47
C ALA A 577 12.68 36.37 3.78
N VAL A 578 11.74 37.03 4.44
CA VAL A 578 11.09 36.51 5.66
C VAL A 578 9.57 36.65 5.55
N GLY A 579 8.85 35.59 5.91
CA GLY A 579 7.38 35.58 5.89
C GLY A 579 6.73 35.49 7.27
N VAL A 580 5.47 35.94 7.35
CA VAL A 580 4.58 35.68 8.50
C VAL A 580 3.23 35.15 8.00
N ASP A 581 2.81 34.00 8.56
CA ASP A 581 1.50 33.37 8.33
C ASP A 581 0.40 34.07 9.17
N ILE A 582 -0.10 35.24 8.75
CA ILE A 582 -1.06 35.99 9.56
C ILE A 582 -2.41 35.27 9.75
N ASP A 583 -2.75 34.35 8.83
CA ASP A 583 -3.93 33.48 8.92
C ASP A 583 -3.84 32.42 10.04
N ALA A 584 -2.66 32.20 10.61
CA ALA A 584 -2.44 31.25 11.70
C ALA A 584 -2.77 31.81 13.10
N ALA A 585 -3.42 32.98 13.18
CA ALA A 585 -3.85 33.62 14.42
C ALA A 585 -4.82 32.76 15.28
N SER A 586 -5.50 31.79 14.68
CA SER A 586 -6.41 30.85 15.36
C SER A 586 -6.02 29.38 15.13
N PHE A 587 -4.74 29.12 14.81
CA PHE A 587 -4.32 27.78 14.37
C PHE A 587 -4.42 26.73 15.48
N LYS A 588 -5.25 25.69 15.24
CA LYS A 588 -5.57 24.63 16.22
C LYS A 588 -4.34 24.00 16.88
N THR A 589 -3.27 23.73 16.12
CA THR A 589 -2.05 23.12 16.66
C THR A 589 -1.31 24.05 17.63
N MET A 590 -1.36 25.36 17.43
CA MET A 590 -0.75 26.33 18.35
C MET A 590 -1.50 26.34 19.68
N ALA A 591 -2.83 26.41 19.63
CA ALA A 591 -3.70 26.36 20.80
C ALA A 591 -3.48 25.06 21.60
N GLN A 592 -3.42 23.90 20.93
CA GLN A 592 -3.15 22.60 21.56
C GLN A 592 -1.79 22.52 22.28
N LYS A 593 -0.82 23.33 21.86
CA LYS A 593 0.54 23.37 22.45
C LYS A 593 0.74 24.58 23.36
N GLY A 594 -0.33 25.30 23.72
CA GLY A 594 -0.27 26.47 24.59
C GLY A 594 0.57 27.61 24.04
N GLN A 595 0.64 27.75 22.72
CA GLN A 595 1.39 28.82 22.07
C GLN A 595 0.47 29.98 21.71
N ALA A 596 0.74 31.15 22.27
CA ALA A 596 -0.01 32.36 22.00
C ALA A 596 0.25 32.90 20.59
N VAL A 597 -0.82 33.08 19.84
CA VAL A 597 -0.87 33.66 18.49
C VAL A 597 -2.09 34.56 18.39
N GLY A 598 -2.05 35.57 17.53
CA GLY A 598 -3.14 36.53 17.39
C GLY A 598 -3.09 37.33 16.09
N PRO A 599 -4.20 38.00 15.72
CA PRO A 599 -4.24 38.88 14.56
C PRO A 599 -3.28 40.06 14.75
N LYS A 600 -2.88 40.69 13.65
CA LYS A 600 -1.96 41.83 13.65
C LYS A 600 -2.59 43.05 12.99
N THR A 601 -2.48 44.19 13.65
CA THR A 601 -2.86 45.49 13.10
C THR A 601 -1.83 45.97 12.08
N VAL A 602 -2.21 46.91 11.20
CA VAL A 602 -1.29 47.53 10.25
C VAL A 602 -0.10 48.18 10.97
N SER A 603 -0.33 48.80 12.13
CA SER A 603 0.75 49.42 12.92
C SER A 603 1.74 48.38 13.46
N GLU A 604 1.25 47.25 13.97
CA GLU A 604 2.13 46.14 14.40
C GLU A 604 2.90 45.55 13.23
N LEU A 605 2.28 45.39 12.06
CA LEU A 605 2.97 44.87 10.87
C LEU A 605 4.03 45.85 10.35
N ARG A 606 3.76 47.16 10.43
CA ARG A 606 4.72 48.22 10.08
C ARG A 606 5.90 48.25 11.04
N GLU A 607 5.66 48.04 12.34
CA GLU A 607 6.72 47.85 13.33
C GLU A 607 7.59 46.64 12.95
N LEU A 608 6.99 45.48 12.67
CA LEU A 608 7.71 44.28 12.24
C LEU A 608 8.57 44.55 10.99
N LYS A 609 8.02 45.23 9.97
CA LYS A 609 8.76 45.60 8.76
C LYS A 609 9.97 46.50 9.06
N SER A 610 9.85 47.43 10.02
CA SER A 610 10.94 48.35 10.38
C SER A 610 12.18 47.64 10.95
N HIS A 611 12.02 46.39 11.40
CA HIS A 611 13.11 45.54 11.90
C HIS A 611 13.72 44.61 10.84
N LEU A 612 13.26 44.67 9.58
CA LEU A 612 13.77 43.84 8.49
C LEU A 612 14.51 44.66 7.43
N LYS A 613 15.66 44.15 6.99
CA LYS A 613 16.42 44.64 5.83
C LYS A 613 16.18 43.80 4.57
N VAL A 614 15.70 42.57 4.75
CA VAL A 614 15.31 41.67 3.67
C VAL A 614 13.82 41.83 3.33
N PRO A 615 13.36 41.37 2.15
CA PRO A 615 11.95 41.43 1.76
C PRO A 615 11.02 40.76 2.77
N PHE A 616 9.88 41.40 3.04
CA PHE A 616 8.87 40.99 4.01
C PHE A 616 7.61 40.47 3.31
N ILE A 617 7.21 39.24 3.66
CA ILE A 617 6.09 38.53 3.03
C ILE A 617 4.95 38.35 4.04
N LEU A 618 3.74 38.74 3.68
CA LEU A 618 2.54 38.46 4.45
C LEU A 618 1.70 37.37 3.78
N LYS A 619 1.60 36.20 4.42
CA LYS A 619 0.88 35.04 3.88
C LYS A 619 -0.48 34.84 4.53
N GLY A 620 -1.50 34.48 3.77
CA GLY A 620 -2.85 34.30 4.32
C GLY A 620 -3.83 35.39 3.93
N ILE A 621 -3.56 36.08 2.83
CA ILE A 621 -4.38 37.18 2.32
C ILE A 621 -5.51 36.60 1.44
N MET A 622 -6.77 36.81 1.80
CA MET A 622 -7.91 36.22 1.10
C MET A 622 -8.93 37.25 0.58
N ASN A 623 -8.64 38.55 0.69
CA ASN A 623 -9.48 39.63 0.18
C ASN A 623 -8.67 40.90 -0.13
N VAL A 624 -9.29 41.81 -0.89
CA VAL A 624 -8.68 43.09 -1.33
C VAL A 624 -8.29 43.98 -0.16
N GLU A 625 -9.15 44.13 0.85
CA GLU A 625 -8.89 44.98 2.01
C GLU A 625 -7.58 44.59 2.72
N SER A 626 -7.39 43.28 2.95
CA SER A 626 -6.18 42.75 3.57
C SER A 626 -4.94 42.93 2.69
N ALA A 627 -5.08 42.83 1.36
CA ALA A 627 -3.99 43.09 0.44
C ALA A 627 -3.55 44.56 0.45
N LEU A 628 -4.50 45.50 0.49
CA LEU A 628 -4.21 46.92 0.61
C LEU A 628 -3.60 47.27 1.98
N ALA A 629 -4.09 46.65 3.06
CA ALA A 629 -3.52 46.79 4.39
C ALA A 629 -2.08 46.26 4.47
N ALA A 630 -1.77 45.16 3.77
CA ALA A 630 -0.40 44.64 3.65
C ALA A 630 0.54 45.62 2.94
N ILE A 631 0.08 46.27 1.88
CA ILE A 631 0.82 47.34 1.19
C ILE A 631 1.04 48.53 2.14
N GLU A 632 0.00 48.95 2.87
CA GLU A 632 0.09 50.05 3.84
C GLU A 632 1.07 49.75 5.00
N ALA A 633 1.19 48.48 5.38
CA ALA A 633 2.16 48.00 6.36
C ALA A 633 3.61 47.93 5.82
N GLY A 634 3.81 48.08 4.51
CA GLY A 634 5.13 48.03 3.87
C GLY A 634 5.63 46.62 3.56
N ALA A 635 4.73 45.65 3.37
CA ALA A 635 5.11 44.34 2.86
C ALA A 635 5.68 44.45 1.43
N ASP A 636 6.66 43.63 1.09
CA ASP A 636 7.24 43.55 -0.26
C ASP A 636 6.53 42.50 -1.12
N ALA A 637 5.81 41.59 -0.47
CA ALA A 637 4.99 40.58 -1.11
C ALA A 637 3.82 40.11 -0.22
N ILE A 638 2.78 39.60 -0.87
CA ILE A 638 1.69 38.88 -0.22
C ILE A 638 1.58 37.45 -0.76
N VAL A 639 1.03 36.54 0.04
CA VAL A 639 0.61 35.22 -0.43
C VAL A 639 -0.90 35.09 -0.27
N VAL A 640 -1.59 34.90 -1.40
CA VAL A 640 -3.00 34.49 -1.45
C VAL A 640 -3.07 33.02 -1.03
N SER A 641 -3.54 32.79 0.20
CA SER A 641 -3.48 31.48 0.86
C SER A 641 -4.60 31.37 1.87
N ASN A 642 -5.28 30.22 1.86
CA ASN A 642 -6.21 29.83 2.92
C ASN A 642 -5.62 28.71 3.81
N HIS A 643 -4.29 28.62 3.85
CA HIS A 643 -3.51 27.61 4.57
C HIS A 643 -3.86 26.17 4.12
N GLY A 644 -4.29 26.02 2.87
CA GLY A 644 -4.78 24.76 2.32
C GLY A 644 -6.04 24.24 3.01
N GLY A 645 -6.89 25.11 3.57
CA GLY A 645 -8.13 24.78 4.27
C GLY A 645 -7.92 24.28 5.71
N ARG A 646 -6.77 24.56 6.34
CA ARG A 646 -6.43 24.07 7.69
C ARG A 646 -6.81 25.01 8.83
N VAL A 647 -6.90 26.31 8.56
CA VAL A 647 -7.15 27.35 9.58
C VAL A 647 -8.64 27.54 9.84
N MET A 648 -9.45 27.54 8.80
CA MET A 648 -10.90 27.78 8.86
C MET A 648 -11.59 27.01 7.73
N ASP A 649 -12.77 26.47 8.01
CA ASP A 649 -13.59 25.81 7.00
C ASP A 649 -14.44 26.84 6.23
N HIS A 650 -15.04 26.44 5.11
CA HIS A 650 -15.94 27.28 4.31
C HIS A 650 -15.30 28.55 3.71
N MET A 651 -13.98 28.59 3.61
CA MET A 651 -13.27 29.64 2.88
C MET A 651 -13.33 29.40 1.37
N PRO A 652 -13.36 30.47 0.54
CA PRO A 652 -13.22 30.33 -0.91
C PRO A 652 -11.85 29.73 -1.27
N GLY A 653 -11.79 29.10 -2.44
CA GLY A 653 -10.54 28.67 -3.05
C GLY A 653 -9.73 29.87 -3.51
N THR A 654 -8.40 29.78 -3.45
CA THR A 654 -7.51 30.90 -3.76
C THR A 654 -7.65 31.41 -5.20
N ALA A 655 -7.90 30.53 -6.16
CA ALA A 655 -8.17 30.90 -7.56
C ALA A 655 -9.44 31.76 -7.75
N GLU A 656 -10.39 31.74 -6.80
CA GLU A 656 -11.60 32.56 -6.89
C GLU A 656 -11.31 34.02 -6.54
N VAL A 657 -10.46 34.26 -5.54
CA VAL A 657 -10.17 35.60 -5.00
C VAL A 657 -8.92 36.24 -5.63
N LEU A 658 -8.03 35.44 -6.21
CA LEU A 658 -6.75 35.89 -6.76
C LEU A 658 -6.88 37.04 -7.78
N PRO A 659 -7.78 36.99 -8.80
CA PRO A 659 -7.84 38.05 -9.81
C PRO A 659 -8.17 39.43 -9.25
N GLU A 660 -9.10 39.49 -8.29
CA GLU A 660 -9.52 40.76 -7.67
C GLU A 660 -8.39 41.33 -6.81
N ILE A 661 -7.70 40.47 -6.06
CA ILE A 661 -6.54 40.85 -5.23
C ILE A 661 -5.39 41.32 -6.12
N ALA A 662 -5.03 40.57 -7.17
CA ALA A 662 -3.93 40.92 -8.06
C ALA A 662 -4.18 42.27 -8.76
N ASN A 663 -5.41 42.49 -9.25
CA ASN A 663 -5.82 43.76 -9.83
C ASN A 663 -5.73 44.91 -8.82
N ALA A 664 -6.18 44.69 -7.58
CA ALA A 664 -6.06 45.69 -6.53
C ALA A 664 -4.60 45.99 -6.16
N VAL A 665 -3.72 44.99 -6.08
CA VAL A 665 -2.28 45.18 -5.83
C VAL A 665 -1.64 45.99 -6.94
N GLY A 666 -2.01 45.74 -8.21
CA GLY A 666 -1.59 46.55 -9.36
C GLY A 666 -0.07 46.61 -9.54
N GLY A 667 0.64 45.50 -9.25
CA GLY A 667 2.09 45.40 -9.38
C GLY A 667 2.92 46.17 -8.34
N ARG A 668 2.29 46.79 -7.33
CA ARG A 668 3.00 47.54 -6.28
C ARG A 668 3.92 46.67 -5.41
N ILE A 669 3.52 45.42 -5.20
CA ILE A 669 4.24 44.39 -4.45
C ILE A 669 4.06 43.05 -5.16
N LYS A 670 4.87 42.05 -4.83
CA LYS A 670 4.74 40.71 -5.44
C LYS A 670 3.52 39.95 -4.91
N VAL A 671 2.82 39.27 -5.82
CA VAL A 671 1.65 38.44 -5.51
C VAL A 671 2.02 36.97 -5.68
N LEU A 672 2.14 36.27 -4.56
CA LEU A 672 2.32 34.83 -4.52
C LEU A 672 0.97 34.16 -4.27
N VAL A 673 0.81 32.88 -4.64
CA VAL A 673 -0.41 32.12 -4.37
C VAL A 673 -0.12 30.66 -4.04
N ASP A 674 -0.85 30.09 -3.08
CA ASP A 674 -0.91 28.65 -2.84
C ASP A 674 -2.35 28.13 -2.94
N GLY A 675 -2.54 26.80 -2.89
CA GLY A 675 -3.86 26.18 -2.91
C GLY A 675 -4.20 25.50 -4.23
N GLY A 676 -4.58 24.22 -4.16
CA GLY A 676 -5.13 23.46 -5.30
C GLY A 676 -4.14 23.03 -6.39
N ILE A 677 -2.96 23.64 -6.50
CA ILE A 677 -1.98 23.35 -7.57
C ILE A 677 -1.47 21.90 -7.49
N ARG A 678 -1.55 21.15 -8.61
CA ARG A 678 -1.08 19.76 -8.75
C ARG A 678 -0.25 19.53 -10.00
N GLU A 679 -0.54 20.26 -11.08
CA GLU A 679 0.03 20.08 -12.40
C GLU A 679 0.64 21.38 -12.97
N GLY A 680 1.47 21.29 -14.01
CA GLY A 680 2.04 22.45 -14.68
C GLY A 680 0.99 23.37 -15.32
N ILE A 681 -0.15 22.81 -15.73
CA ILE A 681 -1.28 23.60 -16.23
C ILE A 681 -1.94 24.44 -15.12
N ASP A 682 -1.90 23.97 -13.87
CA ASP A 682 -2.41 24.73 -12.72
C ASP A 682 -1.51 25.93 -12.42
N ILE A 683 -0.20 25.75 -12.56
CA ILE A 683 0.79 26.85 -12.46
C ILE A 683 0.45 27.91 -13.51
N LEU A 684 0.29 27.51 -14.78
CA LEU A 684 -0.08 28.42 -15.87
C LEU A 684 -1.36 29.20 -15.56
N LYS A 685 -2.41 28.53 -15.08
CA LYS A 685 -3.69 29.17 -14.73
C LYS A 685 -3.53 30.20 -13.62
N MET A 686 -2.80 29.87 -12.54
CA MET A 686 -2.59 30.80 -11.43
C MET A 686 -1.79 32.03 -11.85
N LEU A 687 -0.79 31.87 -12.72
CA LEU A 687 -0.05 33.00 -13.31
C LEU A 687 -0.98 33.86 -14.18
N ALA A 688 -1.81 33.25 -15.03
CA ALA A 688 -2.79 33.96 -15.86
C ALA A 688 -3.86 34.69 -15.03
N LEU A 689 -4.14 34.22 -13.81
CA LEU A 689 -5.04 34.89 -12.86
C LEU A 689 -4.38 36.06 -12.12
N GLY A 690 -3.09 36.32 -12.31
CA GLY A 690 -2.38 37.49 -11.79
C GLY A 690 -1.37 37.21 -10.68
N ALA A 691 -0.99 35.95 -10.43
CA ALA A 691 0.14 35.65 -9.56
C ALA A 691 1.48 35.88 -10.27
N ASP A 692 2.49 36.37 -9.55
CA ASP A 692 3.89 36.41 -10.01
C ASP A 692 4.57 35.04 -9.88
N VAL A 693 4.27 34.31 -8.78
CA VAL A 693 4.90 33.04 -8.40
C VAL A 693 3.87 32.19 -7.65
N VAL A 694 3.89 30.87 -7.84
CA VAL A 694 3.02 29.95 -7.10
C VAL A 694 3.77 29.17 -6.02
N MET A 695 3.05 28.60 -5.07
CA MET A 695 3.62 27.77 -4.01
C MET A 695 2.95 26.40 -3.97
N ILE A 696 3.74 25.35 -3.80
CA ILE A 696 3.25 23.96 -3.70
C ILE A 696 3.68 23.36 -2.36
N GLY A 697 2.70 22.97 -1.55
CA GLY A 697 2.92 22.39 -0.22
C GLY A 697 2.82 20.86 -0.21
N ARG A 698 1.60 20.33 -0.05
CA ARG A 698 1.36 18.89 0.19
C ARG A 698 2.04 17.97 -0.83
N PRO A 699 1.99 18.20 -2.16
CA PRO A 699 2.71 17.36 -3.12
C PRO A 699 4.22 17.34 -2.90
N VAL A 700 4.83 18.49 -2.63
CA VAL A 700 6.26 18.58 -2.31
C VAL A 700 6.57 17.87 -0.99
N CYS A 701 5.66 17.91 -0.01
CA CYS A 701 5.78 17.12 1.22
C CYS A 701 5.74 15.60 0.95
N ILE A 702 4.85 15.13 0.08
CA ILE A 702 4.81 13.73 -0.38
C ILE A 702 6.15 13.38 -1.06
N ALA A 703 6.66 14.27 -1.90
CA ALA A 703 7.92 14.09 -2.61
C ALA A 703 9.11 13.88 -1.65
N ALA A 704 9.24 14.75 -0.65
CA ALA A 704 10.29 14.67 0.37
C ALA A 704 10.20 13.38 1.20
N PHE A 705 9.01 13.01 1.69
CA PHE A 705 8.88 11.77 2.46
C PHE A 705 9.16 10.53 1.60
N GLY A 706 8.78 10.56 0.32
CA GLY A 706 8.91 9.44 -0.60
C GLY A 706 10.33 9.12 -1.03
N ALA A 707 11.14 10.14 -1.30
CA ALA A 707 12.51 9.98 -1.81
C ALA A 707 13.47 11.14 -1.44
N GLY A 708 13.22 11.86 -0.35
CA GLY A 708 14.09 12.94 0.12
C GLY A 708 14.27 14.05 -0.92
N GLN A 709 15.50 14.54 -1.03
CA GLN A 709 15.90 15.52 -2.05
C GLN A 709 15.53 15.07 -3.46
N GLU A 710 15.88 13.83 -3.84
CA GLU A 710 15.65 13.31 -5.19
C GLU A 710 14.16 13.32 -5.54
N GLY A 711 13.29 13.02 -4.57
CA GLY A 711 11.84 13.09 -4.75
C GLY A 711 11.36 14.51 -5.04
N VAL A 712 11.84 15.49 -4.27
CA VAL A 712 11.52 16.92 -4.48
C VAL A 712 12.02 17.38 -5.85
N SER A 713 13.26 17.06 -6.21
CA SER A 713 13.85 17.39 -7.51
C SER A 713 13.10 16.72 -8.67
N TYR A 714 12.68 15.46 -8.52
CA TYR A 714 11.86 14.75 -9.49
C TYR A 714 10.52 15.49 -9.70
N TYR A 715 9.81 15.79 -8.61
CA TYR A 715 8.49 16.43 -8.68
C TYR A 715 8.54 17.82 -9.33
N LEU A 716 9.49 18.66 -8.94
CA LEU A 716 9.62 20.02 -9.48
C LEU A 716 10.05 20.03 -10.95
N ARG A 717 10.94 19.13 -11.37
CA ARG A 717 11.31 18.97 -12.79
C ARG A 717 10.11 18.53 -13.64
N GLU A 718 9.27 17.64 -13.14
CA GLU A 718 8.03 17.26 -13.82
C GLU A 718 7.08 18.46 -13.96
N LYS A 719 6.88 19.26 -12.89
CA LYS A 719 6.06 20.47 -12.98
C LYS A 719 6.62 21.49 -13.99
N LEU A 720 7.94 21.65 -14.04
CA LEU A 720 8.61 22.49 -15.04
C LEU A 720 8.35 22.00 -16.48
N ASN A 721 8.46 20.69 -16.71
CA ASN A 721 8.20 20.11 -18.04
C ASN A 721 6.72 20.25 -18.44
N GLU A 722 5.80 20.03 -17.52
CA GLU A 722 4.36 20.24 -17.74
C GLU A 722 4.05 21.72 -18.04
N LEU A 723 4.64 22.67 -17.30
CA LEU A 723 4.47 24.10 -17.55
C LEU A 723 5.00 24.50 -18.94
N LYS A 724 6.19 24.03 -19.33
CA LYS A 724 6.75 24.27 -20.67
C LYS A 724 5.80 23.78 -21.77
N LYS A 725 5.26 22.57 -21.63
CA LYS A 725 4.27 22.03 -22.57
C LYS A 725 3.02 22.92 -22.64
N ALA A 726 2.52 23.35 -21.48
CA ALA A 726 1.35 24.22 -21.41
C ALA A 726 1.59 25.58 -22.10
N MET A 727 2.73 26.21 -21.83
CA MET A 727 3.15 27.47 -22.47
C MET A 727 3.29 27.36 -23.99
N ILE A 728 3.84 26.24 -24.50
CA ILE A 728 3.88 25.97 -25.94
C ILE A 728 2.46 25.86 -26.50
N LEU A 729 1.53 25.21 -25.81
CA LEU A 729 0.16 25.02 -26.28
C LEU A 729 -0.72 26.28 -26.16
N THR A 730 -0.25 27.32 -25.46
CA THR A 730 -0.92 28.63 -25.36
C THR A 730 -0.18 29.74 -26.09
N GLY A 731 0.96 29.45 -26.72
CA GLY A 731 1.79 30.44 -27.41
C GLY A 731 2.46 31.46 -26.48
N CYS A 732 2.67 31.13 -25.21
CA CYS A 732 3.37 31.98 -24.25
C CYS A 732 4.87 31.70 -24.32
N GLY A 733 5.67 32.64 -24.83
CA GLY A 733 7.13 32.50 -24.95
C GLY A 733 7.89 32.74 -23.65
N SER A 734 7.29 33.44 -22.70
CA SER A 734 7.86 33.78 -21.40
C SER A 734 6.76 33.93 -20.33
N ILE A 735 7.14 33.95 -19.05
CA ILE A 735 6.17 34.06 -17.94
C ILE A 735 5.35 35.36 -18.01
N ASP A 736 5.94 36.48 -18.43
CA ASP A 736 5.27 37.78 -18.59
C ASP A 736 4.21 37.80 -19.72
N GLN A 737 4.22 36.81 -20.61
CA GLN A 737 3.22 36.64 -21.67
C GLN A 737 2.04 35.75 -21.24
N ILE A 738 2.00 35.31 -19.99
CA ILE A 738 0.89 34.54 -19.44
C ILE A 738 -0.12 35.52 -18.86
N ASP A 739 -1.26 35.67 -19.54
CA ASP A 739 -2.29 36.64 -19.16
C ASP A 739 -3.72 36.03 -19.22
N PRO A 740 -4.76 36.72 -18.71
CA PRO A 740 -6.12 36.18 -18.67
C PRO A 740 -6.71 35.74 -20.03
N SER A 741 -6.17 36.17 -21.17
CA SER A 741 -6.64 35.76 -22.51
C SER A 741 -6.44 34.28 -22.81
N ILE A 742 -5.47 33.63 -22.16
CA ILE A 742 -5.19 32.20 -22.34
C ILE A 742 -6.05 31.29 -21.47
N ILE A 743 -6.91 31.85 -20.63
CA ILE A 743 -7.83 31.08 -19.77
C ILE A 743 -9.29 31.40 -20.09
N PHE A 744 -10.15 30.41 -19.85
CA PHE A 744 -11.59 30.51 -20.01
C PHE A 744 -12.28 30.04 -18.73
N ARG A 745 -13.07 30.92 -18.10
CA ARG A 745 -13.87 30.55 -16.93
C ARG A 745 -15.17 29.91 -17.38
N LYS A 746 -15.44 28.68 -16.94
CA LYS A 746 -16.71 27.99 -17.21
C LYS A 746 -17.88 28.83 -16.66
N LYS A 747 -18.91 29.06 -17.49
CA LYS A 747 -20.15 29.73 -17.05
C LYS A 747 -21.00 28.75 -16.23
N GLY A 748 -21.36 29.10 -14.99
CA GLY A 748 -22.24 28.32 -14.10
C GLY A 748 -21.65 28.05 -12.70
N ASP A 749 -22.53 28.17 -11.69
CA ASP A 749 -22.42 28.05 -10.23
C ASP A 749 -21.12 28.52 -9.55
N ARG A 750 -21.28 29.66 -8.85
CA ARG A 750 -20.39 30.13 -7.77
C ARG A 750 -20.35 29.10 -6.65
#